data_AF-A0A3A0CN81-F1
#
_entry.id   AF-A0A3A0CN81-F1
#
_cell.length_a   1.000
_cell.length_b   1.000
_cell.length_c   1.000
_cell.angle_alpha   90.00
_cell.angle_beta   90.00
_cell.angle_gamma   90.00
#
_symmetry.space_group_name_H-M   'P 1'
#
loop_
_entity.id
_entity.type
_entity.pdbx_description
1 polymer ?
#
loop_
_entity_poly.entity_id
_entity_poly.type
_entity_poly.pdbx_seq_one_letter_code
_entity_poly.pdbx_strand_id
1 'polypeptide(L)'
;MLPTSPLVAQALDEDFNTVTGSGGGPIHSGPGFMLIDDWDSGILGENAFAGTEGNSRFGSVSASGVVLGGVSGTGAGRIEVSGVSFELLSEDFTNATGIGGGPFLVGNGSPDTFNFTTDWDDGITGEAAFGGTFGGAVLVGDMSAQALTSGGVSGGAGQIAVTNVNLLGGNWYAGLQWDVGQFPGATPLVNAGFEAGGVGIGIPNWTTAGNVYTEDDFPRTGIRVAKMFGTFPGNSSFYQDLPAQPGQTWELDVFSRHNAGDSISANANTVTMTIQFRDSGGIVIGSTTATILSNASPLNTWIDNTPISLTAPAGTTSARALFTFVQVGFAGGAGFLDDATFKVIAGPNPVDLANFSLTAAIKGTANAGAGEVLGNYQLRIEDADGDRLIFHGLATSGYQTIGGLLSTAVEADSTGTPASNVFDASSSSFRVVVAFDNDAATPWGTGGKINVDNLLLSNSISSGSAWYAGLFWDELSAEITDPSQWILSADILGGTVGGAYELRLEAFKLIEAGLNQDFETATGVGGDILLDGPGIDGGQTFGFTTNYDEGITGAGAFGGVFGLIDTQFGPVIAAEATTTDGNPGKAGQIRVENMVVGPGAGWFAGLDFGGQALASQDLSQVILTADIRGTIPMSGGFYGDYELRIEDAQGDRLYFPMVADGTWQSVGGPLSTALEGPALSGSGDGNFDLDSPSYTVVVSFINPELTWFFGGILTVDNLYLTPITVGTEIGRVSFFGTSNGSFQSVGGALSDGVTNLGDYNQDFSTASLTGGGNYGGGTANWDDGLVGENAFFGTFGNAVNGGGGSAQACPSCGVGGTKAGQLSVTSVTPNTGGWFAGVFFENVRADLTGDLSQVILSADIRGTANAGAGEMLGTYFLRIEDDSLTALTFTVTANGSFQSVGGPLSTATLEVIPGGDAIFEFDQADYNITIGFVGTSTNWGTGGTLTFDNVFLTGVSLDDADAYTVTVTFDDEIATWGTNGTLTVDNLFLGVVALGDMNCDAALDYDDVSAFVLALVDPAGYAATYPGCDINNGDVNEDGFVNGLDIEPFVELLTGQ
;
A
#
# COMPACT_ATOMS: atom_id res chain seq x y z
N MET A 1 5.62 -51.92 19.13
CA MET A 1 5.95 -50.50 19.08
C MET A 1 4.77 -49.86 18.39
N LEU A 2 3.90 -49.22 19.17
CA LEU A 2 2.83 -48.38 18.64
C LEU A 2 3.51 -47.18 17.95
N PRO A 3 2.98 -46.66 16.84
CA PRO A 3 3.40 -45.35 16.37
C PRO A 3 3.01 -44.37 17.47
N THR A 4 3.97 -43.61 17.95
CA THR A 4 3.70 -42.39 18.70
C THR A 4 2.83 -41.52 17.81
N SER A 5 1.66 -41.10 18.32
CA SER A 5 0.84 -40.04 17.72
C SER A 5 1.78 -38.95 17.18
N PRO A 6 1.70 -38.57 15.90
CA PRO A 6 2.34 -37.34 15.48
C PRO A 6 1.84 -36.24 16.42
N LEU A 7 2.77 -35.37 16.84
CA LEU A 7 2.40 -34.11 17.47
C LEU A 7 1.45 -33.43 16.49
N VAL A 8 0.17 -33.33 16.86
CA VAL A 8 -0.84 -32.67 16.05
C VAL A 8 -0.36 -31.24 15.87
N ALA A 9 -0.25 -30.80 14.62
CA ALA A 9 -0.03 -29.42 14.26
C ALA A 9 -1.00 -28.55 15.09
N GLN A 10 -0.57 -27.37 15.55
CA GLN A 10 -1.35 -26.55 16.46
C GLN A 10 -2.63 -26.04 15.77
N ALA A 11 -3.71 -26.81 15.86
CA ALA A 11 -5.06 -26.40 15.50
C ALA A 11 -5.52 -25.28 16.46
N LEU A 12 -6.22 -24.28 15.93
CA LEU A 12 -6.81 -23.21 16.73
C LEU A 12 -8.14 -23.70 17.30
N ASP A 13 -8.27 -23.68 18.62
CA ASP A 13 -9.51 -24.02 19.33
C ASP A 13 -9.69 -23.03 20.48
N GLU A 14 -10.28 -21.87 20.16
CA GLU A 14 -10.46 -20.76 21.08
C GLU A 14 -11.88 -20.80 21.67
N ASP A 15 -12.01 -21.50 22.80
CA ASP A 15 -13.16 -21.37 23.70
C ASP A 15 -12.85 -20.29 24.76
N PHE A 16 -13.29 -19.07 24.47
CA PHE A 16 -13.09 -17.87 25.30
C PHE A 16 -13.68 -17.99 26.73
N ASN A 17 -14.28 -19.13 27.11
CA ASN A 17 -14.73 -19.45 28.46
C ASN A 17 -13.66 -19.35 29.56
N THR A 18 -12.37 -19.39 29.21
CA THR A 18 -11.27 -19.32 30.18
C THR A 18 -10.61 -17.94 30.29
N VAL A 19 -11.10 -16.95 29.53
CA VAL A 19 -10.63 -15.57 29.58
C VAL A 19 -10.87 -15.00 30.99
N THR A 20 -9.79 -14.84 31.76
CA THR A 20 -9.85 -14.35 33.15
C THR A 20 -9.37 -12.90 33.32
N GLY A 21 -8.81 -12.30 32.26
CA GLY A 21 -8.20 -10.98 32.28
C GLY A 21 -8.92 -9.97 31.38
N SER A 22 -8.84 -8.69 31.76
CA SER A 22 -9.03 -7.56 30.85
C SER A 22 -7.75 -7.34 30.04
N GLY A 23 -7.23 -8.39 29.41
CA GLY A 23 -6.21 -8.24 28.37
C GLY A 23 -6.83 -7.40 27.26
N GLY A 24 -6.15 -6.33 26.87
CA GLY A 24 -6.71 -5.28 26.03
C GLY A 24 -6.20 -3.91 26.42
N GLY A 25 -5.12 -3.48 25.76
CA GLY A 25 -4.68 -2.09 25.80
C GLY A 25 -5.50 -1.23 24.83
N PRO A 26 -5.66 0.08 25.07
CA PRO A 26 -6.12 0.97 24.01
C PRO A 26 -5.12 0.89 22.86
N ILE A 27 -5.62 0.55 21.67
CA ILE A 27 -4.94 0.88 20.43
C ILE A 27 -5.02 2.41 20.35
N HIS A 28 -3.88 3.08 20.57
CA HIS A 28 -3.81 4.53 20.80
C HIS A 28 -4.46 5.36 19.67
N SER A 29 -4.94 6.57 19.97
CA SER A 29 -5.51 7.47 18.97
C SER A 29 -4.44 7.92 17.96
N GLY A 30 -4.68 7.77 16.66
CA GLY A 30 -3.78 8.27 15.61
C GLY A 30 -4.09 7.70 14.22
N PRO A 31 -3.46 8.24 13.16
CA PRO A 31 -3.44 7.65 11.84
C PRO A 31 -2.47 6.44 11.78
N GLY A 32 -2.70 5.53 10.85
CA GLY A 32 -1.81 4.39 10.58
C GLY A 32 -2.31 3.05 11.12
N PHE A 33 -1.50 2.01 10.89
CA PHE A 33 -1.72 0.64 11.36
C PHE A 33 -1.15 0.47 12.76
N MET A 34 -1.93 -0.12 13.65
CA MET A 34 -1.51 -0.46 14.99
C MET A 34 -1.84 -1.90 15.28
N LEU A 35 -0.90 -2.55 15.96
CA LEU A 35 -0.94 -3.95 16.36
C LEU A 35 -0.83 -4.04 17.88
N ILE A 36 -1.62 -4.91 18.49
CA ILE A 36 -1.44 -5.35 19.87
C ILE A 36 -1.28 -6.85 19.86
N ASP A 37 -0.06 -7.28 20.19
CA ASP A 37 0.29 -8.68 20.39
C ASP A 37 -0.18 -9.15 21.77
N ASP A 38 -0.62 -10.40 21.82
CA ASP A 38 -1.13 -11.10 23.00
C ASP A 38 -2.25 -10.29 23.68
N TRP A 39 -3.31 -9.99 22.90
CA TRP A 39 -4.38 -9.13 23.38
C TRP A 39 -5.24 -9.78 24.47
N ASP A 40 -5.30 -11.12 24.55
CA ASP A 40 -5.80 -11.81 25.75
C ASP A 40 -4.75 -12.75 26.38
N SER A 41 -5.13 -13.85 27.02
CA SER A 41 -4.18 -14.74 27.72
C SER A 41 -4.52 -16.22 27.52
N GLY A 42 -5.44 -16.52 26.60
CA GLY A 42 -5.95 -17.86 26.32
C GLY A 42 -4.95 -18.68 25.52
N ILE A 43 -4.45 -18.11 24.42
CA ILE A 43 -3.60 -18.78 23.42
C ILE A 43 -2.46 -17.84 22.96
N LEU A 44 -1.30 -18.41 22.62
CA LEU A 44 -0.17 -17.65 22.04
C LEU A 44 -0.49 -17.25 20.58
N GLY A 45 0.00 -16.09 20.13
CA GLY A 45 -0.22 -15.61 18.74
C GLY A 45 -1.53 -14.85 18.54
N GLU A 46 -2.23 -14.50 19.63
CA GLU A 46 -3.40 -13.64 19.59
C GLU A 46 -3.01 -12.20 19.30
N ASN A 47 -3.48 -11.66 18.18
CA ASN A 47 -3.20 -10.30 17.80
C ASN A 47 -4.49 -9.54 17.49
N ALA A 48 -4.48 -8.24 17.79
CA ALA A 48 -5.53 -7.34 17.36
C ALA A 48 -4.92 -6.22 16.54
N PHE A 49 -5.57 -5.89 15.42
CA PHE A 49 -5.15 -4.77 14.59
C PHE A 49 -6.28 -3.77 14.40
N ALA A 50 -5.86 -2.53 14.21
CA ALA A 50 -6.71 -1.50 13.65
C ALA A 50 -5.87 -0.56 12.81
N GLY A 51 -6.45 -0.11 11.71
CA GLY A 51 -5.83 0.88 10.85
C GLY A 51 -6.81 1.85 10.24
N THR A 52 -6.28 2.97 9.80
CA THR A 52 -7.00 4.04 9.13
C THR A 52 -6.36 4.29 7.77
N GLU A 53 -7.19 4.50 6.76
CA GLU A 53 -6.75 4.91 5.43
C GLU A 53 -7.19 6.34 5.12
N GLY A 54 -6.35 7.04 4.37
CA GLY A 54 -6.56 8.43 4.02
C GLY A 54 -6.59 9.31 5.26
N ASN A 55 -7.68 10.05 5.43
CA ASN A 55 -7.82 11.06 6.49
C ASN A 55 -8.58 10.57 7.73
N SER A 56 -8.84 9.28 7.90
CA SER A 56 -9.55 8.79 9.09
C SER A 56 -8.62 8.75 10.31
N ARG A 57 -9.18 8.97 11.50
CA ARG A 57 -8.52 8.76 12.79
C ARG A 57 -9.47 8.09 13.77
N PHE A 58 -8.94 7.19 14.58
CA PHE A 58 -9.70 6.59 15.68
C PHE A 58 -9.74 7.52 16.89
N GLY A 59 -10.93 7.68 17.47
CA GLY A 59 -11.06 8.22 18.83
C GLY A 59 -10.52 7.20 19.85
N SER A 60 -10.91 5.94 19.69
CA SER A 60 -10.32 4.80 20.39
C SER A 60 -10.54 3.52 19.60
N VAL A 61 -9.58 2.61 19.61
CA VAL A 61 -9.86 1.19 19.35
C VAL A 61 -9.40 0.37 20.55
N SER A 62 -10.17 -0.65 20.88
CA SER A 62 -9.80 -1.60 21.93
C SER A 62 -10.16 -3.00 21.49
N ALA A 63 -9.22 -3.92 21.65
CA ALA A 63 -9.50 -5.35 21.73
C ALA A 63 -9.58 -5.74 23.20
N SER A 64 -10.48 -6.65 23.55
CA SER A 64 -10.62 -7.14 24.92
C SER A 64 -11.33 -8.47 24.99
N GLY A 65 -10.90 -9.31 25.92
CA GLY A 65 -11.63 -10.50 26.31
C GLY A 65 -12.80 -10.13 27.23
N VAL A 66 -14.03 -10.55 26.90
CA VAL A 66 -15.22 -10.31 27.72
C VAL A 66 -15.69 -11.58 28.40
N VAL A 67 -15.78 -11.57 29.73
CA VAL A 67 -16.17 -12.74 30.56
C VAL A 67 -17.63 -13.16 30.37
N LEU A 68 -18.49 -12.23 29.92
CA LEU A 68 -19.90 -12.47 29.60
C LEU A 68 -20.19 -11.75 28.30
N GLY A 69 -20.51 -12.49 27.26
CA GLY A 69 -20.77 -11.86 25.96
C GLY A 69 -20.90 -12.83 24.81
N GLY A 70 -20.35 -14.04 24.93
CA GLY A 70 -20.43 -15.10 23.92
C GLY A 70 -21.78 -15.82 23.86
N VAL A 71 -21.82 -16.86 23.04
CA VAL A 71 -23.00 -17.69 22.81
C VAL A 71 -23.40 -18.38 24.11
N SER A 72 -24.67 -18.28 24.50
CA SER A 72 -25.16 -18.80 25.78
C SER A 72 -24.54 -18.15 27.04
N GLY A 73 -23.86 -17.01 26.91
CA GLY A 73 -23.28 -16.25 28.02
C GLY A 73 -21.89 -16.70 28.45
N THR A 74 -21.17 -17.39 27.56
CA THR A 74 -19.74 -17.70 27.61
C THR A 74 -18.87 -16.44 27.51
N GLY A 75 -17.55 -16.62 27.60
CA GLY A 75 -16.60 -15.56 27.26
C GLY A 75 -16.60 -15.26 25.75
N ALA A 76 -15.99 -14.16 25.31
CA ALA A 76 -15.80 -13.86 23.90
C ALA A 76 -14.63 -12.89 23.68
N GLY A 77 -14.02 -12.94 22.50
CA GLY A 77 -13.15 -11.89 22.00
C GLY A 77 -13.97 -10.72 21.48
N ARG A 78 -13.57 -9.48 21.77
CA ARG A 78 -14.30 -8.29 21.32
C ARG A 78 -13.35 -7.22 20.84
N ILE A 79 -13.60 -6.72 19.63
CA ILE A 79 -13.00 -5.49 19.10
C ILE A 79 -14.04 -4.38 19.02
N GLU A 80 -13.71 -3.22 19.56
CA GLU A 80 -14.56 -2.03 19.60
C GLU A 80 -13.81 -0.84 19.02
N VAL A 81 -14.36 -0.29 17.94
CA VAL A 81 -13.91 0.92 17.27
C VAL A 81 -14.86 2.05 17.64
N SER A 82 -14.34 3.15 18.18
CA SER A 82 -15.17 4.28 18.56
C SER A 82 -14.56 5.63 18.16
N GLY A 83 -15.44 6.59 17.89
CA GLY A 83 -15.05 7.97 17.65
C GLY A 83 -14.24 8.16 16.37
N VAL A 84 -14.50 7.37 15.31
CA VAL A 84 -13.86 7.59 14.01
C VAL A 84 -14.19 9.00 13.52
N SER A 85 -13.14 9.77 13.26
CA SER A 85 -13.20 11.13 12.72
C SER A 85 -12.45 11.17 11.39
N PHE A 86 -12.76 12.15 10.55
CA PHE A 86 -12.07 12.37 9.27
C PHE A 86 -11.33 13.69 9.35
N GLU A 87 -10.03 13.65 9.61
CA GLU A 87 -9.18 14.79 9.91
C GLU A 87 -8.15 14.97 8.81
N LEU A 88 -8.19 16.11 8.13
CA LEU A 88 -7.21 16.52 7.12
C LEU A 88 -5.95 17.12 7.74
N LEU A 89 -6.06 17.61 8.98
CA LEU A 89 -4.97 18.11 9.81
C LEU A 89 -5.40 17.93 11.27
N SER A 90 -4.53 17.39 12.12
CA SER A 90 -4.78 17.37 13.56
C SER A 90 -3.49 17.41 14.37
N GLU A 91 -3.31 18.54 15.04
CA GLU A 91 -2.20 18.84 15.95
C GLU A 91 -2.66 19.05 17.38
N ASP A 92 -2.24 18.14 18.26
CA ASP A 92 -2.48 18.23 19.72
C ASP A 92 -1.24 18.67 20.51
N PHE A 93 -0.10 18.85 19.83
CA PHE A 93 1.22 19.24 20.36
C PHE A 93 1.70 18.44 21.59
N THR A 94 1.11 17.28 21.90
CA THR A 94 1.42 16.53 23.13
C THR A 94 2.85 15.97 23.08
N ASN A 95 3.31 15.60 21.88
CA ASN A 95 4.59 14.94 21.64
C ASN A 95 5.62 15.83 20.92
N ALA A 96 5.35 17.11 20.69
CA ALA A 96 6.27 17.99 19.98
C ALA A 96 7.55 18.23 20.81
N THR A 97 8.72 17.80 20.30
CA THR A 97 10.00 17.75 21.02
C THR A 97 11.08 18.61 20.38
N GLY A 98 10.84 19.91 20.19
CA GLY A 98 11.84 20.78 19.55
C GLY A 98 11.89 22.23 20.05
N ILE A 99 13.10 22.78 20.16
CA ILE A 99 13.35 24.23 20.09
C ILE A 99 13.82 24.55 18.66
N GLY A 100 13.06 24.12 17.64
CA GLY A 100 13.48 24.24 16.23
C GLY A 100 13.42 25.67 15.68
N GLY A 101 12.64 26.56 16.28
CA GLY A 101 12.68 27.98 15.93
C GLY A 101 13.79 28.73 16.65
N GLY A 102 15.01 28.69 16.11
CA GLY A 102 15.99 29.74 16.37
C GLY A 102 15.43 31.12 16.03
N PRO A 103 15.94 32.22 16.63
CA PRO A 103 15.46 33.57 16.34
C PRO A 103 15.48 33.83 14.82
N PHE A 104 14.34 34.25 14.26
CA PHE A 104 14.29 34.82 12.90
C PHE A 104 15.24 36.01 12.89
N LEU A 105 16.43 35.83 12.30
CA LEU A 105 17.55 36.75 12.23
C LEU A 105 17.32 38.18 12.77
N VAL A 106 18.20 38.57 13.69
CA VAL A 106 18.43 39.96 14.13
C VAL A 106 18.81 40.81 12.91
N GLY A 107 17.81 41.39 12.25
CA GLY A 107 18.01 42.29 11.13
C GLY A 107 18.81 43.50 11.61
N ASN A 108 19.88 43.81 10.90
CA ASN A 108 20.70 45.02 11.00
C ASN A 108 19.94 46.34 10.66
N GLY A 109 18.62 46.39 10.90
CA GLY A 109 17.79 47.58 10.72
C GLY A 109 17.17 47.77 9.32
N SER A 110 17.08 46.72 8.49
CA SER A 110 16.37 46.82 7.20
C SER A 110 14.88 46.45 7.34
N PRO A 111 13.93 47.36 7.06
CA PRO A 111 12.50 47.06 6.98
C PRO A 111 12.21 46.21 5.72
N ASP A 112 11.24 45.29 5.78
CA ASP A 112 10.87 44.31 4.73
C ASP A 112 11.81 43.10 4.55
N THR A 113 11.89 42.21 5.55
CA THR A 113 12.41 40.84 5.38
C THR A 113 11.29 39.83 5.61
N PHE A 114 10.86 39.11 4.57
CA PHE A 114 9.99 37.94 4.69
C PHE A 114 10.91 36.73 4.90
N ASN A 115 10.86 36.11 6.09
CA ASN A 115 11.65 34.92 6.39
C ASN A 115 10.73 33.78 6.81
N PHE A 116 11.09 32.56 6.38
CA PHE A 116 10.45 31.31 6.77
C PHE A 116 11.45 30.45 7.52
N THR A 117 10.96 29.72 8.52
CA THR A 117 11.64 28.54 9.05
C THR A 117 10.72 27.37 8.76
N THR A 118 11.13 26.51 7.84
CA THR A 118 10.46 25.22 7.56
C THR A 118 10.81 24.23 8.66
N ASP A 119 9.87 23.37 9.02
CA ASP A 119 10.09 22.23 9.94
C ASP A 119 10.56 22.70 11.33
N TRP A 120 9.75 23.56 11.96
CA TRP A 120 10.13 24.24 13.21
C TRP A 120 9.89 23.39 14.47
N ASP A 121 9.10 22.32 14.35
CA ASP A 121 9.07 21.21 15.29
C ASP A 121 9.33 19.89 14.54
N ASP A 122 9.70 18.85 15.27
CA ASP A 122 10.19 17.57 14.74
C ASP A 122 9.08 16.57 14.40
N GLY A 123 7.82 17.02 14.42
CA GLY A 123 6.66 16.13 14.43
C GLY A 123 6.01 15.87 13.08
N ILE A 124 5.95 16.86 12.17
CA ILE A 124 5.11 16.78 10.96
C ILE A 124 5.73 17.50 9.76
N THR A 125 5.61 16.86 8.59
CA THR A 125 6.05 17.43 7.31
C THR A 125 5.11 18.54 6.83
N GLY A 126 5.66 19.63 6.27
CA GLY A 126 4.86 20.74 5.75
C GLY A 126 4.56 21.87 6.75
N GLU A 127 5.23 21.87 7.91
CA GLU A 127 5.14 22.96 8.86
C GLU A 127 6.08 24.12 8.53
N ALA A 128 5.61 25.35 8.75
CA ALA A 128 6.51 26.49 8.79
C ALA A 128 6.04 27.56 9.78
N ALA A 129 7.01 28.28 10.32
CA ALA A 129 6.77 29.56 10.98
C ALA A 129 7.21 30.69 10.06
N PHE A 130 6.44 31.78 10.05
CA PHE A 130 6.74 32.97 9.26
C PHE A 130 6.61 34.25 10.09
N GLY A 131 7.36 35.28 9.69
CA GLY A 131 7.24 36.61 10.28
C GLY A 131 7.96 37.69 9.49
N GLY A 132 7.52 38.94 9.68
CA GLY A 132 8.12 40.09 9.02
C GLY A 132 7.59 41.44 9.53
N THR A 133 8.25 42.51 9.07
CA THR A 133 7.87 43.91 9.36
C THR A 133 7.74 44.67 8.04
N PHE A 134 6.80 45.60 7.94
CA PHE A 134 6.54 46.39 6.75
C PHE A 134 6.18 47.84 7.06
N GLY A 135 6.16 48.70 6.04
CA GLY A 135 5.74 50.10 6.19
C GLY A 135 6.68 50.95 7.06
N GLY A 136 7.93 50.51 7.25
CA GLY A 136 8.95 51.19 8.05
C GLY A 136 9.10 50.70 9.49
N ALA A 137 8.33 49.69 9.91
CA ALA A 137 8.54 49.01 11.20
C ALA A 137 9.91 48.31 11.23
N VAL A 138 10.50 48.23 12.43
CA VAL A 138 11.81 47.62 12.67
C VAL A 138 11.70 46.65 13.85
N LEU A 139 12.06 45.39 13.62
CA LEU A 139 12.20 44.41 14.68
C LEU A 139 13.48 44.70 15.47
N VAL A 140 13.35 45.16 16.72
CA VAL A 140 14.48 45.44 17.63
C VAL A 140 14.73 44.28 18.60
N GLY A 141 13.71 43.46 18.86
CA GLY A 141 13.83 42.20 19.59
C GLY A 141 13.82 40.99 18.65
N ASP A 142 13.13 39.94 19.07
CA ASP A 142 13.13 38.64 18.38
C ASP A 142 11.72 38.22 17.98
N MET A 143 11.63 37.47 16.87
CA MET A 143 10.51 36.59 16.55
C MET A 143 11.00 35.15 16.70
N SER A 144 10.19 34.27 17.28
CA SER A 144 10.51 32.84 17.46
C SER A 144 9.26 31.98 17.44
N ALA A 145 9.36 30.76 16.91
CA ALA A 145 8.39 29.69 17.08
C ALA A 145 9.02 28.57 17.92
N GLN A 146 8.25 27.90 18.78
CA GLN A 146 8.76 26.79 19.58
C GLN A 146 7.64 25.85 20.02
N ALA A 147 7.96 24.56 20.15
CA ALA A 147 7.06 23.59 20.73
C ALA A 147 7.23 23.64 22.25
N LEU A 148 6.11 23.72 22.97
CA LEU A 148 6.10 23.70 24.43
C LEU A 148 5.68 22.31 24.88
N THR A 149 6.55 21.62 25.62
CA THR A 149 6.23 20.33 26.28
C THR A 149 5.28 20.47 27.48
N SER A 150 4.95 21.70 27.86
CA SER A 150 4.00 22.00 28.93
C SER A 150 3.18 23.25 28.61
N GLY A 151 1.91 23.24 28.98
CA GLY A 151 1.07 24.44 28.97
C GLY A 151 0.07 24.55 27.82
N GLY A 152 -0.23 23.47 27.11
CA GLY A 152 -1.47 23.26 26.37
C GLY A 152 -2.67 22.89 27.23
N VAL A 153 -3.79 22.63 26.58
CA VAL A 153 -4.96 21.93 27.11
C VAL A 153 -4.66 20.43 27.25
N SER A 154 -3.95 19.83 26.28
CA SER A 154 -3.57 18.40 26.23
C SER A 154 -2.31 18.08 27.02
N GLY A 155 -1.38 19.02 27.11
CA GLY A 155 -0.06 18.77 27.69
C GLY A 155 1.01 19.62 27.04
N GLY A 156 0.95 19.84 25.72
CA GLY A 156 1.87 20.69 24.97
C GLY A 156 1.20 21.75 24.11
N ALA A 157 1.97 22.67 23.51
CA ALA A 157 1.43 23.74 22.66
C ALA A 157 2.49 24.30 21.70
N GLY A 158 2.11 24.60 20.46
CA GLY A 158 2.91 25.46 19.58
C GLY A 158 2.87 26.91 20.06
N GLN A 159 4.01 27.59 20.15
CA GLN A 159 4.07 29.00 20.54
C GLN A 159 4.78 29.84 19.48
N ILE A 160 4.11 30.91 19.04
CA ILE A 160 4.76 32.03 18.36
C ILE A 160 4.97 33.15 19.37
N ALA A 161 6.18 33.71 19.42
CA ALA A 161 6.51 34.87 20.24
C ALA A 161 7.13 35.97 19.38
N VAL A 162 6.64 37.20 19.54
CA VAL A 162 7.17 38.41 18.91
C VAL A 162 7.48 39.41 20.01
N THR A 163 8.69 39.97 20.01
CA THR A 163 9.14 40.88 21.07
C THR A 163 9.81 42.14 20.51
N ASN A 164 9.50 43.28 21.13
CA ASN A 164 10.14 44.58 20.89
C ASN A 164 10.17 45.03 19.41
N VAL A 165 9.03 44.98 18.72
CA VAL A 165 8.85 45.62 17.42
C VAL A 165 8.70 47.13 17.62
N ASN A 166 9.55 47.91 16.96
CA ASN A 166 9.40 49.35 16.88
C ASN A 166 8.62 49.70 15.60
N LEU A 167 7.36 50.11 15.77
CA LEU A 167 6.47 50.33 14.63
C LEU A 167 6.94 51.45 13.70
N LEU A 168 7.55 52.54 14.19
CA LEU A 168 7.99 53.70 13.38
C LEU A 168 6.96 54.22 12.33
N GLY A 169 5.68 53.88 12.45
CA GLY A 169 4.62 54.18 11.48
C GLY A 169 4.22 53.03 10.53
N GLY A 170 4.95 51.91 10.55
CA GLY A 170 4.63 50.65 9.88
C GLY A 170 4.00 49.60 10.80
N ASN A 171 3.99 48.33 10.36
CA ASN A 171 3.33 47.19 11.01
C ASN A 171 4.17 45.91 10.89
N TRP A 172 3.71 44.83 11.52
CA TRP A 172 4.35 43.51 11.50
C TRP A 172 3.32 42.38 11.38
N TYR A 173 3.78 41.20 10.99
CA TYR A 173 2.98 39.97 10.92
C TYR A 173 3.84 38.77 11.37
N ALA A 174 3.20 37.76 11.95
CA ALA A 174 3.80 36.47 12.27
C ALA A 174 2.72 35.38 12.41
N GLY A 175 3.08 34.13 12.13
CA GLY A 175 2.16 33.00 12.19
C GLY A 175 2.86 31.64 12.13
N LEU A 176 2.08 30.59 12.42
CA LEU A 176 2.37 29.20 12.10
C LEU A 176 1.50 28.79 10.91
N GLN A 177 2.04 27.96 10.03
CA GLN A 177 1.33 27.41 8.89
C GLN A 177 1.58 25.90 8.74
N TRP A 178 0.58 25.22 8.17
CA TRP A 178 0.59 23.81 7.82
C TRP A 178 0.09 23.65 6.39
N ASP A 179 0.86 22.98 5.54
CA ASP A 179 0.40 22.56 4.22
C ASP A 179 -0.54 21.35 4.36
N VAL A 180 -1.72 21.44 3.73
CA VAL A 180 -2.73 20.38 3.72
C VAL A 180 -3.06 20.02 2.27
N GLY A 181 -3.34 18.75 2.02
CA GLY A 181 -3.81 18.29 0.71
C GLY A 181 -5.20 18.83 0.34
N GLN A 182 -5.68 18.45 -0.85
CA GLN A 182 -7.01 18.81 -1.33
C GLN A 182 -8.15 18.30 -0.43
N PHE A 183 -9.32 18.95 -0.50
CA PHE A 183 -10.52 18.46 0.17
C PHE A 183 -11.06 17.17 -0.49
N PRO A 184 -11.59 16.20 0.28
CA PRO A 184 -12.36 15.09 -0.26
C PRO A 184 -13.49 15.57 -1.18
N GLY A 185 -13.56 15.01 -2.39
CA GLY A 185 -14.50 15.42 -3.43
C GLY A 185 -14.03 16.56 -4.33
N ALA A 186 -12.91 17.23 -4.01
CA ALA A 186 -12.23 18.11 -4.94
C ALA A 186 -11.63 17.28 -6.09
N THR A 187 -11.70 17.83 -7.30
CA THR A 187 -11.07 17.23 -8.49
C THR A 187 -10.32 18.36 -9.20
N PRO A 188 -9.18 18.81 -8.65
CA PRO A 188 -8.36 19.84 -9.28
C PRO A 188 -7.75 19.34 -10.57
N LEU A 189 -7.20 20.27 -11.33
CA LEU A 189 -6.33 19.95 -12.45
C LEU A 189 -5.07 19.24 -11.95
N VAL A 190 -4.85 17.99 -12.37
CA VAL A 190 -3.65 17.23 -12.00
C VAL A 190 -2.48 17.66 -12.88
N ASN A 191 -1.31 17.87 -12.27
CA ASN A 191 -0.08 18.27 -12.98
C ASN A 191 -0.25 19.61 -13.74
N ALA A 192 -0.85 20.60 -13.07
CA ALA A 192 -1.12 21.95 -13.59
C ALA A 192 0.12 22.75 -14.00
N GLY A 193 1.22 22.60 -13.26
CA GLY A 193 2.54 23.18 -13.55
C GLY A 193 3.46 22.26 -14.36
N PHE A 194 2.97 21.10 -14.81
CA PHE A 194 3.75 20.16 -15.65
C PHE A 194 5.02 19.58 -15.03
N GLU A 195 5.12 19.62 -13.70
CA GLU A 195 6.29 19.18 -12.91
C GLU A 195 6.41 17.66 -12.78
N ALA A 196 5.36 16.87 -13.04
CA ALA A 196 5.42 15.40 -12.95
C ALA A 196 6.04 14.75 -14.21
N GLY A 197 6.76 13.62 -14.03
CA GLY A 197 7.32 12.81 -15.13
C GLY A 197 8.83 12.91 -15.32
N GLY A 198 9.30 12.71 -16.56
CA GLY A 198 10.63 13.12 -17.04
C GLY A 198 10.48 14.06 -18.24
N VAL A 199 11.58 14.57 -18.79
CA VAL A 199 11.56 15.26 -20.10
C VAL A 199 11.24 14.23 -21.18
N GLY A 200 10.20 14.45 -22.00
CA GLY A 200 9.80 13.44 -22.97
C GLY A 200 8.46 13.66 -23.66
N ILE A 201 8.00 12.62 -24.37
CA ILE A 201 6.71 12.62 -25.08
C ILE A 201 5.58 12.47 -24.07
N GLY A 202 4.52 13.26 -24.26
CA GLY A 202 3.35 13.27 -23.40
C GLY A 202 3.51 14.21 -22.22
N ILE A 203 2.44 14.31 -21.43
CA ILE A 203 2.42 15.04 -20.16
C ILE A 203 1.71 14.09 -19.18
N PRO A 204 2.37 13.62 -18.11
CA PRO A 204 1.72 12.74 -17.14
C PRO A 204 0.42 13.34 -16.62
N ASN A 205 -0.61 12.50 -16.50
CA ASN A 205 -1.97 12.86 -16.07
C ASN A 205 -2.77 13.73 -17.06
N TRP A 206 -2.27 13.94 -18.28
CA TRP A 206 -3.00 14.61 -19.35
C TRP A 206 -3.17 13.69 -20.55
N THR A 207 -4.35 13.69 -21.14
CA THR A 207 -4.55 12.99 -22.42
C THR A 207 -3.93 13.83 -23.53
N THR A 208 -2.94 13.27 -24.22
CA THR A 208 -2.22 13.98 -25.29
C THR A 208 -2.52 13.39 -26.67
N ALA A 209 -2.43 14.22 -27.70
CA ALA A 209 -2.54 13.83 -29.10
C ALA A 209 -1.59 14.68 -29.94
N GLY A 210 -0.87 14.04 -30.86
CA GLY A 210 0.14 14.69 -31.70
C GLY A 210 1.45 14.94 -30.95
N ASN A 211 2.11 16.05 -31.27
CA ASN A 211 3.42 16.42 -30.76
C ASN A 211 3.28 17.32 -29.51
N VAL A 212 3.17 16.68 -28.35
CA VAL A 212 3.11 17.31 -27.02
C VAL A 212 4.18 16.68 -26.13
N TYR A 213 4.92 17.53 -25.40
CA TYR A 213 6.10 17.14 -24.61
C TYR A 213 6.15 17.89 -23.29
N THR A 214 6.78 17.29 -22.28
CA THR A 214 7.36 17.98 -21.13
C THR A 214 8.82 18.32 -21.40
N GLU A 215 9.23 19.54 -21.07
CA GLU A 215 10.61 20.04 -21.25
C GLU A 215 11.07 20.77 -19.97
N ASP A 216 12.38 20.87 -19.76
CA ASP A 216 13.01 21.66 -18.68
C ASP A 216 13.57 23.01 -19.19
N ASP A 217 13.37 23.28 -20.49
CA ASP A 217 13.77 24.50 -21.15
C ASP A 217 12.74 25.62 -20.94
N PHE A 218 13.14 26.63 -20.17
CA PHE A 218 12.40 27.87 -19.90
C PHE A 218 11.12 27.77 -19.05
N PRO A 219 11.06 26.95 -17.98
CA PRO A 219 9.92 26.95 -17.06
C PRO A 219 9.60 28.36 -16.54
N ARG A 220 8.32 28.66 -16.31
CA ARG A 220 7.90 29.89 -15.63
C ARG A 220 8.06 29.71 -14.13
N THR A 221 7.48 28.65 -13.59
CA THR A 221 7.70 28.20 -12.21
C THR A 221 8.19 26.75 -12.22
N GLY A 222 8.66 26.24 -11.08
CA GLY A 222 9.19 24.89 -11.01
C GLY A 222 10.40 24.64 -11.93
N ILE A 223 10.50 23.42 -12.44
CA ILE A 223 11.60 22.97 -13.30
C ILE A 223 11.13 22.53 -14.69
N ARG A 224 9.82 22.54 -14.99
CA ARG A 224 9.27 22.00 -16.25
C ARG A 224 8.22 22.88 -16.90
N VAL A 225 7.90 22.54 -18.14
CA VAL A 225 6.93 23.26 -18.98
C VAL A 225 6.32 22.32 -20.03
N ALA A 226 5.07 22.56 -20.43
CA ALA A 226 4.46 21.86 -21.55
C ALA A 226 4.84 22.51 -22.89
N LYS A 227 5.40 21.75 -23.82
CA LYS A 227 5.72 22.18 -25.18
C LYS A 227 4.85 21.47 -26.21
N MET A 228 4.35 22.21 -27.19
CA MET A 228 3.52 21.66 -28.26
C MET A 228 3.80 22.31 -29.63
N PHE A 229 3.72 21.51 -30.69
CA PHE A 229 3.87 21.95 -32.09
C PHE A 229 3.05 21.05 -33.02
N GLY A 230 2.86 21.40 -34.30
CA GLY A 230 1.99 20.62 -35.22
C GLY A 230 2.58 19.29 -35.71
N THR A 231 1.76 18.43 -36.33
CA THR A 231 2.14 17.09 -36.83
C THR A 231 2.55 17.04 -38.31
N PHE A 232 2.61 18.18 -38.99
CA PHE A 232 3.13 18.34 -40.36
C PHE A 232 2.46 17.45 -41.44
N PRO A 233 1.17 17.63 -41.78
CA PRO A 233 0.23 18.62 -41.27
C PRO A 233 -0.65 18.04 -40.14
N GLY A 234 -1.08 18.89 -39.22
CA GLY A 234 -2.12 18.56 -38.25
C GLY A 234 -1.91 19.22 -36.90
N ASN A 235 -2.92 19.11 -36.05
CA ASN A 235 -2.94 19.75 -34.74
C ASN A 235 -2.35 18.82 -33.69
N SER A 236 -1.80 19.43 -32.65
CA SER A 236 -1.47 18.73 -31.41
C SER A 236 -2.31 19.32 -30.30
N SER A 237 -2.70 18.50 -29.35
CA SER A 237 -3.56 18.91 -28.26
C SER A 237 -3.32 18.07 -27.03
N PHE A 238 -3.59 18.65 -25.86
CA PHE A 238 -3.72 17.88 -24.64
C PHE A 238 -4.88 18.42 -23.81
N TYR A 239 -5.49 17.54 -23.03
CA TYR A 239 -6.65 17.89 -22.22
C TYR A 239 -6.77 17.03 -20.96
N GLN A 240 -7.55 17.54 -20.01
CA GLN A 240 -8.03 16.83 -18.84
C GLN A 240 -9.54 17.11 -18.67
N ASP A 241 -10.31 16.09 -18.32
CA ASP A 241 -11.73 16.20 -18.00
C ASP A 241 -11.91 16.17 -16.48
N LEU A 242 -12.67 17.11 -15.94
CA LEU A 242 -13.05 17.20 -14.53
C LEU A 242 -14.57 17.03 -14.38
N PRO A 243 -15.07 16.38 -13.32
CA PRO A 243 -16.50 16.32 -13.02
C PRO A 243 -17.11 17.72 -12.93
N ALA A 244 -18.28 17.92 -13.54
CA ALA A 244 -18.96 19.21 -13.53
C ALA A 244 -20.48 19.06 -13.47
N GLN A 245 -21.14 20.05 -12.88
CA GLN A 245 -22.59 20.09 -12.71
C GLN A 245 -23.21 21.24 -13.51
N PRO A 246 -24.46 21.10 -13.99
CA PRO A 246 -25.18 22.19 -14.63
C PRO A 246 -25.25 23.44 -13.74
N GLY A 247 -25.01 24.61 -14.33
CA GLY A 247 -25.06 25.90 -13.63
C GLY A 247 -23.75 26.34 -12.98
N GLN A 248 -22.71 25.50 -12.93
CA GLN A 248 -21.36 25.91 -12.55
C GLN A 248 -20.75 26.82 -13.61
N THR A 249 -20.07 27.89 -13.22
CA THR A 249 -19.24 28.69 -14.12
C THR A 249 -17.79 28.32 -13.89
N TRP A 250 -17.16 27.82 -14.95
CA TRP A 250 -15.76 27.40 -14.94
C TRP A 250 -14.89 28.48 -15.57
N GLU A 251 -13.66 28.63 -15.07
CA GLU A 251 -12.62 29.49 -15.61
C GLU A 251 -11.38 28.68 -15.93
N LEU A 252 -10.77 28.94 -17.09
CA LEU A 252 -9.52 28.34 -17.57
C LEU A 252 -8.52 29.45 -17.85
N ASP A 253 -7.33 29.32 -17.27
CA ASP A 253 -6.20 30.22 -17.47
C ASP A 253 -4.88 29.45 -17.63
N VAL A 254 -3.88 30.08 -18.24
CA VAL A 254 -2.54 29.52 -18.46
C VAL A 254 -1.53 30.60 -18.84
N PHE A 255 -0.26 30.42 -18.51
CA PHE A 255 0.82 31.23 -19.07
C PHE A 255 1.29 30.65 -20.39
N SER A 256 1.59 31.50 -21.38
CA SER A 256 2.04 31.03 -22.70
C SER A 256 3.25 31.77 -23.24
N ARG A 257 4.05 31.08 -24.04
CA ARG A 257 5.29 31.61 -24.64
C ARG A 257 5.64 30.89 -25.94
N HIS A 258 6.34 31.58 -26.84
CA HIS A 258 7.13 30.96 -27.91
C HIS A 258 8.54 31.54 -27.95
N ASN A 259 9.51 30.73 -28.38
CA ASN A 259 10.92 31.08 -28.34
C ASN A 259 11.41 31.57 -29.70
N ALA A 260 12.39 32.47 -29.71
CA ALA A 260 12.97 32.99 -30.96
C ALA A 260 13.64 31.90 -31.82
N GLY A 261 14.18 30.85 -31.20
CA GLY A 261 14.77 29.70 -31.89
C GLY A 261 13.76 28.72 -32.49
N ASP A 262 12.50 28.77 -32.04
CA ASP A 262 11.41 27.90 -32.49
C ASP A 262 10.10 28.69 -32.58
N SER A 263 10.19 29.86 -33.23
CA SER A 263 9.09 30.82 -33.25
C SER A 263 7.94 30.31 -34.09
N ILE A 264 6.71 30.54 -33.63
CA ILE A 264 5.50 30.46 -34.46
C ILE A 264 5.66 31.45 -35.62
N SER A 265 6.10 30.95 -36.77
CA SER A 265 6.71 31.76 -37.84
C SER A 265 5.79 32.02 -39.03
N ALA A 266 4.72 31.22 -39.20
CA ALA A 266 3.69 31.47 -40.21
C ALA A 266 2.49 32.19 -39.62
N ASN A 267 1.88 33.08 -40.41
CA ASN A 267 0.75 33.94 -40.05
C ASN A 267 -0.54 33.20 -39.61
N ALA A 268 -0.55 31.86 -39.58
CA ALA A 268 -1.75 31.06 -39.34
C ALA A 268 -1.57 29.96 -38.28
N ASN A 269 -0.36 29.71 -37.77
CA ASN A 269 -0.21 28.81 -36.62
C ASN A 269 -0.61 29.55 -35.34
N THR A 270 -1.36 28.89 -34.47
CA THR A 270 -1.82 29.48 -33.19
C THR A 270 -1.86 28.44 -32.09
N VAL A 271 -1.79 28.87 -30.84
CA VAL A 271 -2.16 28.06 -29.68
C VAL A 271 -3.46 28.60 -29.12
N THR A 272 -4.37 27.70 -28.79
CA THR A 272 -5.69 28.01 -28.23
C THR A 272 -5.89 27.29 -26.91
N MET A 273 -6.65 27.91 -26.01
CA MET A 273 -7.24 27.25 -24.84
C MET A 273 -8.76 27.22 -24.99
N THR A 274 -9.38 26.14 -24.54
CA THR A 274 -10.81 25.87 -24.72
C THR A 274 -11.39 25.22 -23.47
N ILE A 275 -12.54 25.72 -23.02
CA ILE A 275 -13.42 25.03 -22.07
C ILE A 275 -14.47 24.28 -22.88
N GLN A 276 -14.64 22.97 -22.65
CA GLN A 276 -15.77 22.21 -23.20
C GLN A 276 -16.60 21.58 -22.07
N PHE A 277 -17.92 21.68 -22.14
CA PHE A 277 -18.82 20.92 -21.28
C PHE A 277 -19.37 19.71 -22.01
N ARG A 278 -19.42 18.56 -21.35
CA ARG A 278 -19.87 17.30 -21.91
C ARG A 278 -21.00 16.69 -21.10
N ASP A 279 -21.85 15.93 -21.76
CA ASP A 279 -22.89 15.11 -21.12
C ASP A 279 -22.38 13.71 -20.74
N SER A 280 -23.25 12.89 -20.13
CA SER A 280 -22.92 11.52 -19.70
C SER A 280 -22.56 10.58 -20.86
N GLY A 281 -22.87 10.95 -22.10
CA GLY A 281 -22.47 10.23 -23.31
C GLY A 281 -21.14 10.73 -23.90
N GLY A 282 -20.46 11.67 -23.23
CA GLY A 282 -19.22 12.28 -23.68
C GLY A 282 -19.39 13.32 -24.80
N ILE A 283 -20.63 13.72 -25.13
CA ILE A 283 -20.92 14.67 -26.21
C ILE A 283 -20.71 16.10 -25.71
N VAL A 284 -20.02 16.93 -26.49
CA VAL A 284 -19.84 18.35 -26.18
C VAL A 284 -21.16 19.11 -26.36
N ILE A 285 -21.66 19.70 -25.28
CA ILE A 285 -22.92 20.44 -25.21
C ILE A 285 -22.73 21.95 -24.96
N GLY A 286 -21.51 22.38 -24.63
CA GLY A 286 -21.12 23.79 -24.51
C GLY A 286 -19.62 23.96 -24.71
N SER A 287 -19.18 25.08 -25.27
CA SER A 287 -17.75 25.35 -25.46
C SER A 287 -17.45 26.84 -25.62
N THR A 288 -16.27 27.28 -25.17
CA THR A 288 -15.68 28.60 -25.45
C THR A 288 -14.18 28.45 -25.70
N THR A 289 -13.62 29.26 -26.61
CA THR A 289 -12.22 29.15 -27.06
C THR A 289 -11.59 30.53 -27.20
N ALA A 290 -10.32 30.67 -26.80
CA ALA A 290 -9.49 31.85 -27.05
C ALA A 290 -8.14 31.46 -27.68
N THR A 291 -7.61 32.33 -28.54
CA THR A 291 -6.22 32.26 -29.00
C THR A 291 -5.32 32.92 -27.97
N ILE A 292 -4.40 32.15 -27.42
CA ILE A 292 -3.45 32.58 -26.37
C ILE A 292 -2.05 32.87 -26.94
N LEU A 293 -1.71 32.27 -28.07
CA LEU A 293 -0.40 32.47 -28.69
C LEU A 293 -0.49 32.49 -30.22
N SER A 294 0.25 33.39 -30.86
CA SER A 294 0.31 33.53 -32.32
C SER A 294 1.67 34.08 -32.77
N ASN A 295 1.87 34.24 -34.09
CA ASN A 295 3.07 34.88 -34.63
C ASN A 295 3.19 36.38 -34.29
N ALA A 296 2.12 37.01 -33.78
CA ALA A 296 2.12 38.41 -33.34
C ALA A 296 2.53 38.56 -31.87
N SER A 297 2.59 37.46 -31.11
CA SER A 297 3.01 37.45 -29.72
C SER A 297 4.51 37.82 -29.59
N PRO A 298 4.94 38.43 -28.48
CA PRO A 298 6.35 38.72 -28.22
C PRO A 298 7.16 37.42 -28.03
N LEU A 299 8.31 37.34 -28.68
CA LEU A 299 9.25 36.23 -28.53
C LEU A 299 9.89 36.24 -27.14
N ASN A 300 10.19 35.05 -26.62
CA ASN A 300 10.92 34.82 -25.36
C ASN A 300 10.30 35.52 -24.13
N THR A 301 9.00 35.75 -24.15
CA THR A 301 8.29 36.44 -23.07
C THR A 301 7.13 35.56 -22.63
N TRP A 302 7.02 35.31 -21.33
CA TRP A 302 5.84 34.70 -20.73
C TRP A 302 4.69 35.69 -20.75
N ILE A 303 3.56 35.25 -21.30
CA ILE A 303 2.32 36.03 -21.41
C ILE A 303 1.35 35.44 -20.40
N ASP A 304 0.95 36.27 -19.45
CA ASP A 304 -0.23 36.07 -18.62
C ASP A 304 -1.46 36.26 -19.51
N ASN A 305 -2.16 35.17 -19.83
CA ASN A 305 -3.28 35.24 -20.76
C ASN A 305 -4.50 35.83 -20.08
N THR A 306 -5.47 36.30 -20.86
CA THR A 306 -6.76 36.66 -20.27
C THR A 306 -7.56 35.38 -20.05
N PRO A 307 -8.01 35.07 -18.82
CA PRO A 307 -8.80 33.89 -18.54
C PRO A 307 -10.07 33.84 -19.40
N ILE A 308 -10.50 32.63 -19.76
CA ILE A 308 -11.83 32.41 -20.36
C ILE A 308 -12.75 31.74 -19.35
N SER A 309 -14.03 32.10 -19.37
CA SER A 309 -15.03 31.47 -18.51
C SER A 309 -16.32 31.11 -19.27
N LEU A 310 -17.01 30.07 -18.78
CA LEU A 310 -18.28 29.61 -19.34
C LEU A 310 -19.14 28.93 -18.27
N THR A 311 -20.44 29.19 -18.28
CA THR A 311 -21.41 28.50 -17.43
C THR A 311 -21.85 27.17 -18.07
N ALA A 312 -21.74 26.09 -17.31
CA ALA A 312 -22.14 24.73 -17.63
C ALA A 312 -23.63 24.66 -17.98
N PRO A 313 -24.00 24.23 -19.21
CA PRO A 313 -25.39 24.08 -19.60
C PRO A 313 -26.10 22.92 -18.88
N ALA A 314 -27.42 22.82 -19.06
CA ALA A 314 -28.18 21.67 -18.58
C ALA A 314 -27.69 20.36 -19.23
N GLY A 315 -27.53 19.31 -18.42
CA GLY A 315 -27.02 18.01 -18.86
C GLY A 315 -25.50 17.84 -18.78
N THR A 316 -24.76 18.85 -18.32
CA THR A 316 -23.32 18.73 -18.05
C THR A 316 -23.05 17.67 -16.99
N THR A 317 -22.08 16.82 -17.25
CA THR A 317 -21.48 15.87 -16.30
C THR A 317 -19.97 16.06 -16.16
N SER A 318 -19.31 16.66 -17.16
CA SER A 318 -17.89 17.01 -17.08
C SER A 318 -17.55 18.30 -17.81
N ALA A 319 -16.46 18.93 -17.37
CA ALA A 319 -15.83 20.09 -17.98
C ALA A 319 -14.41 19.71 -18.41
N ARG A 320 -13.97 20.17 -19.59
CA ARG A 320 -12.66 19.87 -20.17
C ARG A 320 -11.83 21.12 -20.31
N ALA A 321 -10.62 21.11 -19.76
CA ALA A 321 -9.56 22.03 -20.13
C ALA A 321 -8.81 21.46 -21.34
N LEU A 322 -8.87 22.15 -22.47
CA LEU A 322 -8.24 21.70 -23.73
C LEU A 322 -7.31 22.77 -24.27
N PHE A 323 -6.05 22.40 -24.49
CA PHE A 323 -5.06 23.22 -25.19
C PHE A 323 -4.80 22.63 -26.57
N THR A 324 -4.71 23.46 -27.60
CA THR A 324 -4.51 23.00 -28.99
C THR A 324 -3.55 23.92 -29.74
N PHE A 325 -2.51 23.33 -30.32
CA PHE A 325 -1.66 23.94 -31.33
C PHE A 325 -2.31 23.69 -32.70
N VAL A 326 -2.86 24.75 -33.28
CA VAL A 326 -3.49 24.71 -34.59
C VAL A 326 -2.44 24.97 -35.65
N GLN A 327 -2.12 23.96 -36.46
CA GLN A 327 -1.14 24.07 -37.54
C GLN A 327 -1.83 24.23 -38.90
N VAL A 328 -1.39 25.22 -39.68
CA VAL A 328 -1.86 25.41 -41.06
C VAL A 328 -0.77 24.98 -42.04
N GLY A 329 -1.04 23.89 -42.77
CA GLY A 329 -0.08 23.31 -43.70
C GLY A 329 1.13 22.70 -42.97
N PHE A 330 2.34 23.07 -43.40
CA PHE A 330 3.61 22.56 -42.86
C PHE A 330 4.41 23.64 -42.11
N ALA A 331 3.74 24.69 -41.64
CA ALA A 331 4.41 25.77 -40.93
C ALA A 331 4.98 25.29 -39.58
N GLY A 332 6.24 25.65 -39.29
CA GLY A 332 6.92 25.32 -38.04
C GLY A 332 6.65 26.29 -36.88
N GLY A 333 7.33 26.05 -35.76
CA GLY A 333 7.20 26.79 -34.50
C GLY A 333 6.54 25.95 -33.41
N ALA A 334 6.84 26.28 -32.16
CA ALA A 334 6.27 25.66 -30.98
C ALA A 334 5.68 26.69 -30.01
N GLY A 335 4.69 26.25 -29.23
CA GLY A 335 4.17 26.96 -28.07
C GLY A 335 4.57 26.25 -26.78
N PHE A 336 4.82 27.03 -25.76
CA PHE A 336 5.13 26.62 -24.39
C PHE A 336 4.00 27.10 -23.48
N LEU A 337 3.52 26.25 -22.59
CA LEU A 337 2.42 26.49 -21.67
C LEU A 337 2.86 26.11 -20.26
N ASP A 338 2.52 26.92 -19.27
CA ASP A 338 2.87 26.69 -17.88
C ASP A 338 1.79 27.21 -16.93
N ASP A 339 1.77 26.67 -15.70
CA ASP A 339 0.89 27.08 -14.61
C ASP A 339 -0.59 27.18 -15.01
N ALA A 340 -1.14 26.10 -15.57
CA ALA A 340 -2.54 26.06 -15.99
C ALA A 340 -3.49 25.99 -14.79
N THR A 341 -4.58 26.76 -14.81
CA THR A 341 -5.64 26.68 -13.78
C THR A 341 -6.97 26.36 -14.44
N PHE A 342 -7.77 25.48 -13.81
CA PHE A 342 -9.12 25.16 -14.28
C PHE A 342 -10.06 24.91 -13.11
N LYS A 343 -10.88 25.90 -12.77
CA LYS A 343 -11.66 25.92 -11.52
C LYS A 343 -13.07 26.45 -11.67
N VAL A 344 -13.92 26.16 -10.67
CA VAL A 344 -15.29 26.69 -10.57
C VAL A 344 -15.26 28.06 -9.90
N ILE A 345 -15.68 29.12 -10.60
CA ILE A 345 -15.72 30.50 -10.09
C ILE A 345 -17.13 30.97 -9.68
N ALA A 346 -18.18 30.20 -9.99
CA ALA A 346 -19.54 30.46 -9.53
C ALA A 346 -20.44 29.21 -9.67
N GLY A 347 -21.55 29.15 -8.93
CA GLY A 347 -22.53 28.07 -9.00
C GLY A 347 -22.35 27.01 -7.90
N PRO A 348 -22.95 25.82 -8.02
CA PRO A 348 -22.80 24.75 -7.03
C PRO A 348 -21.34 24.30 -6.97
N ASN A 349 -20.67 24.44 -5.82
CA ASN A 349 -19.32 23.92 -5.63
C ASN A 349 -19.39 22.39 -5.44
N PRO A 350 -18.54 21.58 -6.09
CA PRO A 350 -18.45 20.14 -5.81
C PRO A 350 -18.10 19.85 -4.34
N VAL A 351 -17.41 20.77 -3.66
CA VAL A 351 -17.07 20.70 -2.25
C VAL A 351 -18.06 21.55 -1.44
N ASP A 352 -18.80 20.91 -0.53
CA ASP A 352 -19.66 21.62 0.42
C ASP A 352 -18.86 21.98 1.69
N LEU A 353 -18.50 23.26 1.81
CA LEU A 353 -17.78 23.81 2.98
C LEU A 353 -18.56 23.66 4.30
N ALA A 354 -19.84 23.28 4.29
CA ALA A 354 -20.58 22.94 5.50
C ALA A 354 -20.18 21.57 6.08
N ASN A 355 -19.53 20.71 5.30
CA ASN A 355 -19.05 19.40 5.74
C ASN A 355 -17.68 19.48 6.42
N PHE A 356 -17.02 20.63 6.38
CA PHE A 356 -15.66 20.85 6.90
C PHE A 356 -15.67 21.80 8.08
N SER A 357 -14.82 21.55 9.07
CA SER A 357 -14.64 22.39 10.25
C SER A 357 -13.15 22.61 10.50
N LEU A 358 -12.77 23.85 10.76
CA LEU A 358 -11.42 24.22 11.19
C LEU A 358 -11.51 24.82 12.58
N THR A 359 -10.84 24.24 13.57
CA THR A 359 -10.81 24.73 14.95
C THR A 359 -9.41 24.72 15.54
N ALA A 360 -9.16 25.59 16.52
CA ALA A 360 -7.95 25.57 17.32
C ALA A 360 -8.22 26.09 18.74
N ALA A 361 -7.48 25.62 19.74
CA ALA A 361 -7.43 26.23 21.06
C ALA A 361 -6.31 27.28 21.11
N ILE A 362 -6.67 28.55 21.28
CA ILE A 362 -5.71 29.66 21.28
C ILE A 362 -5.66 30.38 22.62
N LYS A 363 -4.44 30.71 23.07
CA LYS A 363 -4.18 31.57 24.23
C LYS A 363 -3.19 32.68 23.87
N GLY A 364 -3.51 33.92 24.23
CA GLY A 364 -2.62 35.06 24.02
C GLY A 364 -1.93 35.55 25.29
N THR A 365 -0.74 36.13 25.13
CA THR A 365 -0.05 36.89 26.18
C THR A 365 0.47 38.21 25.61
N ALA A 366 -0.03 39.34 26.12
CA ALA A 366 0.46 40.66 25.74
C ALA A 366 1.82 40.98 26.38
N ASN A 367 2.58 41.89 25.78
CA ASN A 367 3.82 42.40 26.38
C ASN A 367 3.53 43.35 27.55
N ALA A 368 3.29 42.79 28.74
CA ALA A 368 2.93 43.57 29.93
C ALA A 368 3.98 44.63 30.32
N GLY A 369 5.25 44.44 29.93
CA GLY A 369 6.33 45.41 30.17
C GLY A 369 6.18 46.73 29.40
N ALA A 370 5.39 46.73 28.32
CA ALA A 370 5.12 47.91 27.47
C ALA A 370 3.74 48.55 27.71
N GLY A 371 2.93 48.00 28.63
CA GLY A 371 1.57 48.50 28.91
C GLY A 371 0.52 48.14 27.86
N GLU A 372 0.76 47.06 27.10
CA GLU A 372 -0.06 46.66 25.96
C GLU A 372 -1.26 45.80 26.35
N VAL A 373 -2.27 45.78 25.49
CA VAL A 373 -3.47 44.94 25.59
C VAL A 373 -3.38 43.78 24.61
N LEU A 374 -4.14 42.71 24.88
CA LEU A 374 -4.28 41.59 23.97
C LEU A 374 -4.94 42.05 22.66
N GLY A 375 -4.37 41.65 21.53
CA GLY A 375 -4.88 41.95 20.19
C GLY A 375 -5.69 40.79 19.60
N ASN A 376 -6.07 40.91 18.32
CA ASN A 376 -6.80 39.86 17.61
C ASN A 376 -5.86 38.82 16.99
N TYR A 377 -6.33 37.60 16.86
CA TYR A 377 -5.69 36.57 16.04
C TYR A 377 -6.68 36.12 14.97
N GLN A 378 -6.14 35.38 14.01
CA GLN A 378 -6.89 34.73 12.96
C GLN A 378 -6.47 33.27 12.85
N LEU A 379 -7.48 32.41 12.71
CA LEU A 379 -7.33 31.04 12.23
C LEU A 379 -7.94 31.00 10.84
N ARG A 380 -7.19 30.54 9.85
CA ARG A 380 -7.66 30.54 8.47
C ARG A 380 -7.15 29.36 7.69
N ILE A 381 -7.80 29.10 6.58
CA ILE A 381 -7.32 28.22 5.51
C ILE A 381 -7.17 29.07 4.25
N GLU A 382 -6.06 28.89 3.54
CA GLU A 382 -5.73 29.58 2.28
C GLU A 382 -5.66 28.56 1.15
N ASP A 383 -6.21 28.89 -0.03
CA ASP A 383 -6.00 28.08 -1.24
C ASP A 383 -4.66 28.42 -1.92
N ALA A 384 -4.41 27.80 -3.08
CA ALA A 384 -3.18 28.01 -3.86
C ALA A 384 -3.03 29.44 -4.42
N ASP A 385 -4.14 30.16 -4.61
CA ASP A 385 -4.14 31.55 -5.05
C ASP A 385 -3.96 32.53 -3.87
N GLY A 386 -4.02 32.02 -2.65
CA GLY A 386 -3.87 32.76 -1.40
C GLY A 386 -5.18 33.37 -0.89
N ASP A 387 -6.31 33.09 -1.55
CA ASP A 387 -7.64 33.46 -1.07
C ASP A 387 -7.98 32.66 0.19
N ARG A 388 -8.80 33.21 1.08
CA ARG A 388 -8.83 32.82 2.49
C ARG A 388 -10.24 32.62 3.04
N LEU A 389 -10.41 31.62 3.89
CA LEU A 389 -11.54 31.50 4.82
C LEU A 389 -11.04 31.79 6.24
N ILE A 390 -11.51 32.88 6.85
CA ILE A 390 -10.94 33.45 8.07
C ILE A 390 -11.92 33.39 9.25
N PHE A 391 -11.44 32.89 10.38
CA PHE A 391 -12.06 33.01 11.69
C PHE A 391 -11.26 33.99 12.55
N HIS A 392 -11.88 35.12 12.88
CA HIS A 392 -11.28 36.12 13.78
C HIS A 392 -11.60 35.80 15.24
N GLY A 393 -10.65 36.06 16.14
CA GLY A 393 -10.90 36.01 17.57
C GLY A 393 -10.06 37.02 18.36
N LEU A 394 -10.56 37.42 19.53
CA LEU A 394 -9.83 38.30 20.44
C LEU A 394 -9.04 37.45 21.42
N ALA A 395 -7.74 37.67 21.54
CA ALA A 395 -6.92 36.93 22.47
C ALA A 395 -7.34 37.13 23.92
N THR A 396 -7.43 36.03 24.67
CA THR A 396 -7.60 36.05 26.12
C THR A 396 -6.37 35.46 26.79
N SER A 397 -6.23 35.69 28.09
CA SER A 397 -5.14 35.11 28.89
C SER A 397 -5.32 33.61 29.16
N GLY A 398 -6.44 33.02 28.77
CA GLY A 398 -6.72 31.57 28.84
C GLY A 398 -6.85 30.97 27.44
N TYR A 399 -6.90 29.63 27.37
CA TYR A 399 -7.26 28.96 26.11
C TYR A 399 -8.74 29.17 25.80
N GLN A 400 -9.01 29.48 24.55
CA GLN A 400 -10.35 29.49 23.99
C GLN A 400 -10.34 28.77 22.65
N THR A 401 -11.35 27.95 22.41
CA THR A 401 -11.57 27.35 21.10
C THR A 401 -12.09 28.41 20.14
N ILE A 402 -11.50 28.45 18.96
CA ILE A 402 -11.92 29.27 17.83
C ILE A 402 -12.18 28.40 16.62
N GLY A 403 -12.76 29.02 15.60
CA GLY A 403 -13.11 28.33 14.37
C GLY A 403 -14.53 27.80 14.37
N GLY A 404 -14.78 26.84 13.49
CA GLY A 404 -16.08 26.23 13.26
C GLY A 404 -16.20 25.73 11.82
N LEU A 405 -17.44 25.56 11.34
CA LEU A 405 -17.69 25.15 9.97
C LEU A 405 -17.10 26.15 8.97
N LEU A 406 -16.39 25.68 7.94
CA LEU A 406 -15.75 26.53 6.94
C LEU A 406 -16.77 27.44 6.22
N SER A 407 -18.00 26.94 6.02
CA SER A 407 -19.12 27.73 5.48
C SER A 407 -19.53 28.96 6.32
N THR A 408 -19.06 29.07 7.57
CA THR A 408 -19.32 30.21 8.46
C THR A 408 -18.16 31.20 8.56
N ALA A 409 -17.03 30.88 7.94
CA ALA A 409 -15.85 31.73 7.92
C ALA A 409 -16.08 33.01 7.09
N VAL A 410 -15.29 34.05 7.37
CA VAL A 410 -15.24 35.24 6.51
C VAL A 410 -14.35 34.94 5.32
N GLU A 411 -14.94 34.93 4.14
CA GLU A 411 -14.19 34.77 2.89
C GLU A 411 -13.50 36.08 2.50
N ALA A 412 -12.24 36.00 2.10
CA ALA A 412 -11.40 37.12 1.72
C ALA A 412 -10.45 36.76 0.58
N ASP A 413 -10.05 37.76 -0.21
CA ASP A 413 -9.07 37.57 -1.28
C ASP A 413 -7.63 37.40 -0.75
N SER A 414 -6.68 37.18 -1.66
CA SER A 414 -5.24 37.06 -1.36
C SER A 414 -4.62 38.26 -0.64
N THR A 415 -5.27 39.43 -0.65
CA THR A 415 -4.86 40.61 0.11
C THR A 415 -5.45 40.66 1.53
N GLY A 416 -6.35 39.73 1.86
CA GLY A 416 -7.13 39.73 3.10
C GLY A 416 -8.36 40.62 3.08
N THR A 417 -8.76 41.14 1.91
CA THR A 417 -9.97 41.97 1.77
C THR A 417 -11.20 41.06 1.67
N PRO A 418 -12.26 41.27 2.48
CA PRO A 418 -13.46 40.46 2.40
C PRO A 418 -14.08 40.46 1.00
N ALA A 419 -14.23 39.27 0.42
CA ALA A 419 -14.73 39.04 -0.92
C ALA A 419 -15.50 37.71 -0.93
N SER A 420 -16.53 37.59 -1.77
CA SER A 420 -17.38 36.39 -1.80
C SER A 420 -17.16 35.61 -3.09
N ASN A 421 -17.12 34.28 -2.98
CA ASN A 421 -16.83 33.33 -4.06
C ASN A 421 -15.46 33.58 -4.72
N VAL A 422 -14.46 33.88 -3.90
CA VAL A 422 -13.05 33.95 -4.31
C VAL A 422 -12.28 32.69 -3.91
N PHE A 423 -12.62 32.10 -2.75
CA PHE A 423 -11.96 30.90 -2.24
C PHE A 423 -12.26 29.67 -3.09
N ASP A 424 -11.21 29.07 -3.62
CA ASP A 424 -11.27 27.85 -4.42
C ASP A 424 -11.24 26.60 -3.53
N ALA A 425 -12.44 26.15 -3.12
CA ALA A 425 -12.57 24.89 -2.38
C ALA A 425 -12.16 23.64 -3.18
N SER A 426 -11.89 23.77 -4.49
CA SER A 426 -11.35 22.69 -5.32
C SER A 426 -9.83 22.75 -5.50
N SER A 427 -9.13 23.62 -4.78
CA SER A 427 -7.67 23.72 -4.81
C SER A 427 -6.99 22.38 -4.51
N SER A 428 -5.87 22.10 -5.20
CA SER A 428 -5.08 20.88 -5.04
C SER A 428 -4.33 20.81 -3.70
N SER A 429 -4.13 21.95 -3.08
CA SER A 429 -3.53 22.09 -1.75
C SER A 429 -4.08 23.32 -1.05
N PHE A 430 -3.99 23.29 0.27
CA PHE A 430 -4.37 24.39 1.13
C PHE A 430 -3.28 24.67 2.16
N ARG A 431 -3.31 25.86 2.74
CA ARG A 431 -2.48 26.23 3.90
C ARG A 431 -3.37 26.58 5.07
N VAL A 432 -3.28 25.83 6.15
CA VAL A 432 -3.90 26.21 7.42
C VAL A 432 -2.95 27.15 8.14
N VAL A 433 -3.45 28.29 8.61
CA VAL A 433 -2.62 29.34 9.23
C VAL A 433 -3.24 29.80 10.54
N VAL A 434 -2.41 29.85 11.57
CA VAL A 434 -2.69 30.57 12.83
C VAL A 434 -1.75 31.75 12.93
N ALA A 435 -2.30 32.96 12.95
CA ALA A 435 -1.48 34.18 12.90
C ALA A 435 -2.01 35.29 13.80
N PHE A 436 -1.12 36.22 14.13
CA PHE A 436 -1.52 37.52 14.66
C PHE A 436 -2.37 38.24 13.59
N ASP A 437 -3.46 38.88 14.02
CA ASP A 437 -4.31 39.71 13.16
C ASP A 437 -4.02 41.18 13.47
N ASN A 438 -3.04 41.72 12.75
CA ASN A 438 -2.56 43.09 12.94
C ASN A 438 -3.30 44.12 12.07
N ASP A 439 -4.17 43.66 11.17
CA ASP A 439 -4.99 44.51 10.30
C ASP A 439 -6.35 44.84 10.94
N ALA A 440 -6.69 44.16 12.04
CA ALA A 440 -7.93 44.39 12.78
C ALA A 440 -7.91 45.64 13.67
N ALA A 441 -9.08 45.99 14.22
CA ALA A 441 -9.30 47.22 15.00
C ALA A 441 -8.47 47.34 16.30
N THR A 442 -7.91 46.24 16.78
CA THR A 442 -7.05 46.16 17.98
C THR A 442 -5.75 45.42 17.65
N PRO A 443 -4.77 46.12 17.02
CA PRO A 443 -3.50 45.53 16.62
C PRO A 443 -2.65 45.14 17.84
N TRP A 444 -1.76 44.17 17.65
CA TRP A 444 -0.77 43.80 18.66
C TRP A 444 0.38 44.81 18.60
N GLY A 445 0.54 45.62 19.64
CA GLY A 445 1.45 46.77 19.67
C GLY A 445 2.91 46.46 19.28
N THR A 446 3.78 46.30 20.26
CA THR A 446 5.22 46.03 20.06
C THR A 446 5.54 44.53 20.17
N GLY A 447 4.54 43.68 20.37
CA GLY A 447 4.69 42.23 20.34
C GLY A 447 3.66 41.48 21.18
N GLY A 448 3.88 40.19 21.35
CA GLY A 448 3.02 39.29 22.11
C GLY A 448 3.39 37.83 21.91
N LYS A 449 2.66 36.95 22.57
CA LYS A 449 2.74 35.50 22.35
C LYS A 449 1.38 34.94 22.00
N ILE A 450 1.34 34.01 21.07
CA ILE A 450 0.19 33.15 20.77
C ILE A 450 0.63 31.72 21.04
N ASN A 451 -0.12 31.03 21.90
CA ASN A 451 -0.04 29.59 22.05
C ASN A 451 -1.22 28.96 21.30
N VAL A 452 -0.93 27.89 20.56
CA VAL A 452 -1.86 27.11 19.75
C VAL A 452 -1.81 25.67 20.24
N ASP A 453 -2.99 25.07 20.38
CA ASP A 453 -3.17 23.67 20.76
C ASP A 453 -4.46 23.14 20.10
N ASN A 454 -4.62 21.82 19.97
CA ASN A 454 -5.77 21.16 19.33
C ASN A 454 -6.19 21.81 18.00
N LEU A 455 -5.23 22.07 17.11
CA LEU A 455 -5.51 22.55 15.76
C LEU A 455 -6.07 21.38 14.96
N LEU A 456 -7.31 21.50 14.52
CA LEU A 456 -8.04 20.42 13.88
C LEU A 456 -8.76 20.95 12.64
N LEU A 457 -8.43 20.41 11.47
CA LEU A 457 -9.23 20.51 10.26
C LEU A 457 -9.92 19.16 10.04
N SER A 458 -11.20 19.09 10.39
CA SER A 458 -12.00 17.88 10.26
C SER A 458 -13.05 18.01 9.18
N ASN A 459 -13.58 16.87 8.76
CA ASN A 459 -14.67 16.77 7.82
C ASN A 459 -15.65 15.66 8.21
N SER A 460 -16.84 15.69 7.62
CA SER A 460 -17.90 14.69 7.83
C SER A 460 -18.11 13.78 6.63
N ILE A 461 -17.22 13.86 5.64
CA ILE A 461 -17.27 13.10 4.40
C ILE A 461 -16.40 11.85 4.60
N SER A 462 -17.02 10.68 4.51
CA SER A 462 -16.30 9.42 4.65
C SER A 462 -15.67 8.92 3.34
N SER A 463 -15.94 9.60 2.22
CA SER A 463 -15.44 9.23 0.90
C SER A 463 -13.93 9.38 0.80
N GLY A 464 -13.23 8.28 0.47
CA GLY A 464 -11.77 8.26 0.32
C GLY A 464 -11.00 8.19 1.64
N SER A 465 -11.71 8.02 2.75
CA SER A 465 -11.16 7.53 3.99
C SER A 465 -11.72 6.13 4.22
N ALA A 466 -11.00 5.28 4.93
CA ALA A 466 -11.50 3.99 5.40
C ALA A 466 -10.96 3.73 6.80
N TRP A 467 -11.56 2.83 7.55
CA TRP A 467 -10.93 2.28 8.74
C TRP A 467 -11.13 0.79 8.70
N TYR A 468 -10.15 0.04 9.15
CA TYR A 468 -10.21 -1.41 9.21
C TYR A 468 -9.77 -1.86 10.59
N ALA A 469 -10.31 -2.98 11.06
CA ALA A 469 -9.93 -3.54 12.34
C ALA A 469 -10.28 -5.02 12.39
N GLY A 470 -9.51 -5.79 13.14
CA GLY A 470 -9.79 -7.20 13.29
C GLY A 470 -9.06 -7.82 14.46
N LEU A 471 -9.46 -9.05 14.73
CA LEU A 471 -8.74 -9.99 15.59
C LEU A 471 -8.10 -11.02 14.68
N PHE A 472 -6.85 -11.37 14.91
CA PHE A 472 -6.21 -12.46 14.19
C PHE A 472 -5.36 -13.32 15.11
N TRP A 473 -5.11 -14.53 14.65
CA TRP A 473 -4.27 -15.52 15.30
C TRP A 473 -3.17 -15.86 14.30
N ASP A 474 -1.92 -15.60 14.65
CA ASP A 474 -0.76 -15.89 13.82
C ASP A 474 0.07 -17.06 14.35
N GLU A 475 1.15 -17.38 13.63
CA GLU A 475 2.05 -18.50 13.92
C GLU A 475 1.35 -19.87 14.01
N LEU A 476 0.19 -20.01 13.36
CA LEU A 476 -0.54 -21.28 13.34
C LEU A 476 0.24 -22.28 12.48
N SER A 477 0.64 -23.38 13.10
CA SER A 477 1.22 -24.52 12.40
C SER A 477 0.10 -25.52 12.08
N ALA A 478 -0.22 -25.67 10.79
CA ALA A 478 -1.19 -26.63 10.29
C ALA A 478 -0.62 -27.35 9.06
N GLU A 479 -0.86 -28.65 8.93
CA GLU A 479 -0.57 -29.40 7.70
C GLU A 479 -1.90 -29.64 6.96
N ILE A 480 -2.30 -28.68 6.11
CA ILE A 480 -3.59 -28.71 5.40
C ILE A 480 -3.45 -29.38 4.02
N THR A 481 -3.37 -30.71 4.04
CA THR A 481 -3.23 -31.56 2.84
C THR A 481 -4.50 -31.79 2.04
N ASP A 482 -5.65 -31.68 2.70
CA ASP A 482 -6.95 -31.74 2.05
C ASP A 482 -7.88 -30.69 2.68
N PRO A 483 -8.13 -29.55 1.99
CA PRO A 483 -9.02 -28.51 2.50
C PRO A 483 -10.44 -29.00 2.81
N SER A 484 -10.91 -30.10 2.21
CA SER A 484 -12.24 -30.66 2.51
C SER A 484 -12.31 -31.34 3.88
N GLN A 485 -11.18 -31.71 4.46
CA GLN A 485 -11.10 -32.32 5.79
C GLN A 485 -10.90 -31.30 6.91
N TRP A 486 -10.76 -30.02 6.58
CA TRP A 486 -10.55 -28.95 7.55
C TRP A 486 -11.76 -28.03 7.61
N ILE A 487 -12.11 -27.57 8.82
CA ILE A 487 -13.14 -26.56 9.05
C ILE A 487 -12.48 -25.31 9.62
N LEU A 488 -12.96 -24.16 9.17
CA LEU A 488 -12.81 -22.88 9.86
C LEU A 488 -14.21 -22.37 10.23
N SER A 489 -14.47 -22.13 11.51
CA SER A 489 -15.75 -21.61 11.97
C SER A 489 -15.63 -20.65 13.14
N ALA A 490 -16.58 -19.71 13.25
CA ALA A 490 -16.69 -18.81 14.39
C ALA A 490 -18.15 -18.37 14.62
N ASP A 491 -18.52 -18.07 15.85
CA ASP A 491 -19.76 -17.39 16.20
C ASP A 491 -19.53 -15.88 16.32
N ILE A 492 -20.16 -15.10 15.43
CA ILE A 492 -19.91 -13.67 15.32
C ILE A 492 -21.17 -12.85 15.64
N LEU A 493 -21.02 -11.80 16.44
CA LEU A 493 -22.01 -10.77 16.70
C LEU A 493 -21.48 -9.40 16.28
N GLY A 494 -22.14 -8.77 15.31
CA GLY A 494 -21.86 -7.38 14.92
C GLY A 494 -22.77 -6.38 15.64
N GLY A 495 -22.19 -5.30 16.16
CA GLY A 495 -22.91 -4.23 16.86
C GLY A 495 -23.86 -3.39 15.99
N THR A 496 -23.67 -3.40 14.65
CA THR A 496 -24.49 -2.64 13.70
C THR A 496 -25.24 -3.61 12.78
N VAL A 497 -26.58 -3.57 12.80
CA VAL A 497 -27.42 -4.38 11.89
C VAL A 497 -27.15 -3.97 10.45
N GLY A 498 -26.86 -4.96 9.60
CA GLY A 498 -26.46 -4.76 8.21
C GLY A 498 -24.95 -4.68 8.01
N GLY A 499 -24.15 -4.53 9.07
CA GLY A 499 -22.68 -4.50 9.00
C GLY A 499 -22.11 -5.81 8.47
N ALA A 500 -21.30 -5.76 7.42
CA ALA A 500 -20.64 -6.92 6.84
C ALA A 500 -19.37 -7.28 7.63
N TYR A 501 -19.03 -8.56 7.72
CA TYR A 501 -17.80 -9.04 8.35
C TYR A 501 -17.23 -10.22 7.58
N GLU A 502 -15.92 -10.45 7.73
CA GLU A 502 -15.18 -11.53 7.07
C GLU A 502 -14.45 -12.37 8.13
N LEU A 503 -14.59 -13.70 8.02
CA LEU A 503 -13.76 -14.71 8.69
C LEU A 503 -12.88 -15.34 7.61
N ARG A 504 -11.56 -15.34 7.75
CA ARG A 504 -10.65 -15.87 6.73
C ARG A 504 -9.45 -16.60 7.30
N LEU A 505 -8.98 -17.59 6.55
CA LEU A 505 -7.69 -18.26 6.71
C LEU A 505 -6.76 -17.73 5.62
N GLU A 506 -5.61 -17.19 6.00
CA GLU A 506 -4.57 -16.71 5.10
C GLU A 506 -3.35 -17.65 5.22
N ALA A 507 -2.90 -18.18 4.09
CA ALA A 507 -1.75 -19.05 3.99
C ALA A 507 -0.54 -18.25 3.51
N PHE A 508 0.56 -18.36 4.24
CA PHE A 508 1.76 -17.60 3.99
C PHE A 508 2.92 -18.52 3.68
N LYS A 509 3.59 -18.25 2.56
CA LYS A 509 4.94 -18.75 2.33
C LYS A 509 5.90 -17.76 2.94
N LEU A 510 6.59 -18.18 3.99
CA LEU A 510 7.65 -17.37 4.57
C LEU A 510 8.76 -17.32 3.52
N ILE A 511 9.01 -16.12 2.98
CA ILE A 511 10.22 -15.91 2.21
C ILE A 511 11.35 -16.21 3.21
N GLU A 512 12.18 -17.23 2.93
CA GLU A 512 13.34 -17.55 3.77
C GLU A 512 14.03 -16.22 4.08
N ALA A 513 13.91 -15.81 5.35
CA ALA A 513 14.42 -14.53 5.77
C ALA A 513 15.92 -14.50 5.46
N GLY A 514 16.46 -13.32 5.19
CA GLY A 514 17.89 -13.13 5.25
C GLY A 514 18.43 -13.47 6.64
N LEU A 515 19.61 -12.93 6.94
CA LEU A 515 20.32 -13.11 8.19
C LEU A 515 19.42 -12.99 9.45
N ASN A 516 19.13 -14.10 10.14
CA ASN A 516 18.47 -14.08 11.46
C ASN A 516 19.43 -14.66 12.50
N GLN A 517 20.15 -13.79 13.21
CA GLN A 517 21.21 -14.18 14.15
C GLN A 517 20.94 -13.61 15.54
N ASP A 518 20.37 -14.44 16.41
CA ASP A 518 20.25 -14.22 17.86
C ASP A 518 21.52 -14.63 18.65
N PHE A 519 22.52 -15.17 17.94
CA PHE A 519 23.79 -15.67 18.46
C PHE A 519 23.66 -16.76 19.56
N GLU A 520 22.49 -17.30 19.88
CA GLU A 520 22.30 -18.26 20.97
C GLU A 520 23.07 -19.58 20.75
N THR A 521 23.23 -19.95 19.48
CA THR A 521 23.98 -21.14 19.05
C THR A 521 25.48 -20.89 18.92
N ALA A 522 25.95 -19.65 19.05
CA ALA A 522 27.35 -19.28 18.85
C ALA A 522 28.29 -20.07 19.79
N THR A 523 29.24 -20.83 19.25
CA THR A 523 30.17 -21.65 20.07
C THR A 523 31.57 -21.65 19.45
N GLY A 524 32.43 -20.71 19.87
CA GLY A 524 33.82 -20.71 19.40
C GLY A 524 34.66 -19.57 19.96
N VAL A 525 35.98 -19.77 19.98
CA VAL A 525 36.98 -18.68 20.06
C VAL A 525 37.52 -18.53 18.65
N GLY A 526 37.05 -17.51 17.94
CA GLY A 526 37.49 -17.22 16.58
C GLY A 526 38.98 -16.95 16.50
N GLY A 527 39.60 -17.38 15.40
CA GLY A 527 41.05 -17.25 15.20
C GLY A 527 41.50 -15.79 15.18
N ASP A 528 42.55 -15.46 15.94
CA ASP A 528 43.19 -14.15 15.91
C ASP A 528 43.66 -13.80 14.49
N ILE A 529 43.27 -12.64 13.96
CA ILE A 529 44.01 -12.01 12.86
C ILE A 529 45.26 -11.38 13.48
N LEU A 530 46.24 -12.23 13.79
CA LEU A 530 47.56 -11.80 14.27
C LEU A 530 48.30 -11.09 13.12
N LEU A 531 48.28 -9.76 13.16
CA LEU A 531 49.16 -8.91 12.36
C LEU A 531 50.58 -9.00 12.96
N ASP A 532 51.30 -10.11 12.73
CA ASP A 532 52.60 -10.36 13.36
C ASP A 532 53.72 -9.47 12.77
N GLY A 533 54.30 -8.62 13.63
CA GLY A 533 55.59 -7.97 13.42
C GLY A 533 55.80 -6.65 14.20
N PRO A 534 56.88 -6.49 14.99
CA PRO A 534 57.29 -5.18 15.49
C PRO A 534 57.81 -4.33 14.32
N GLY A 535 56.97 -3.41 13.86
CA GLY A 535 57.25 -2.50 12.74
C GLY A 535 56.70 -2.99 11.41
N ILE A 536 55.44 -2.67 11.12
CA ILE A 536 54.90 -2.72 9.74
C ILE A 536 55.42 -1.48 9.01
N ASP A 537 56.65 -1.55 8.50
CA ASP A 537 57.23 -0.51 7.65
C ASP A 537 56.58 -0.57 6.26
N GLY A 538 55.50 0.21 6.06
CA GLY A 538 55.13 0.74 4.75
C GLY A 538 54.36 -0.17 3.77
N GLY A 539 53.51 -1.08 4.24
CA GLY A 539 52.57 -1.84 3.39
C GLY A 539 51.21 -2.07 4.05
N GLN A 540 50.12 -2.11 3.27
CA GLN A 540 48.81 -2.51 3.77
C GLN A 540 48.86 -4.00 4.16
N THR A 541 48.50 -4.32 5.40
CA THR A 541 48.29 -5.70 5.84
C THR A 541 46.80 -5.90 6.06
N PHE A 542 46.23 -6.88 5.36
CA PHE A 542 44.80 -7.17 5.37
C PHE A 542 44.58 -8.66 5.56
N GLY A 543 43.66 -9.02 6.44
CA GLY A 543 43.29 -10.41 6.72
C GLY A 543 41.78 -10.59 6.74
N PHE A 544 41.34 -11.76 6.30
CA PHE A 544 39.98 -12.26 6.45
C PHE A 544 40.01 -13.60 7.16
N THR A 545 39.05 -13.85 8.05
CA THR A 545 38.71 -15.20 8.50
C THR A 545 37.42 -15.63 7.79
N THR A 546 37.37 -16.85 7.26
CA THR A 546 36.20 -17.36 6.51
C THR A 546 35.18 -18.06 7.41
N ASN A 547 35.51 -18.27 8.68
CA ASN A 547 34.59 -18.74 9.71
C ASN A 547 35.23 -18.57 11.09
N TYR A 548 34.73 -17.63 11.91
CA TYR A 548 35.18 -17.50 13.30
C TYR A 548 34.33 -18.31 14.30
N ASP A 549 33.22 -18.90 13.86
CA ASP A 549 32.30 -19.71 14.68
C ASP A 549 31.62 -20.85 13.88
N GLU A 550 31.85 -22.11 14.28
CA GLU A 550 31.26 -23.29 13.63
C GLU A 550 29.70 -23.30 13.64
N GLY A 551 29.05 -22.45 14.43
CA GLY A 551 27.59 -22.30 14.51
C GLY A 551 26.96 -21.23 13.61
N ILE A 552 27.74 -20.34 12.97
CA ILE A 552 27.18 -19.20 12.19
C ILE A 552 27.56 -19.34 10.70
N THR A 553 26.57 -19.63 9.86
CA THR A 553 26.76 -19.75 8.41
C THR A 553 27.07 -18.39 7.80
N GLY A 554 28.16 -18.29 7.02
CA GLY A 554 28.54 -17.06 6.31
C GLY A 554 29.28 -16.01 7.16
N ALA A 555 29.54 -16.28 8.44
CA ALA A 555 30.23 -15.34 9.32
C ALA A 555 31.75 -15.29 9.07
N GLY A 556 32.24 -14.12 8.66
CA GLY A 556 33.64 -13.77 8.58
C GLY A 556 33.99 -12.58 9.47
N ALA A 557 35.28 -12.39 9.70
CA ALA A 557 35.79 -11.13 10.24
C ALA A 557 36.89 -10.60 9.33
N PHE A 558 36.92 -9.28 9.16
CA PHE A 558 37.97 -8.61 8.40
C PHE A 558 38.64 -7.55 9.27
N GLY A 559 39.91 -7.32 8.98
CA GLY A 559 40.67 -6.27 9.65
C GLY A 559 41.97 -5.95 8.94
N GLY A 560 42.40 -4.70 9.06
CA GLY A 560 43.62 -4.23 8.45
C GLY A 560 44.16 -2.95 9.04
N VAL A 561 45.41 -2.66 8.68
CA VAL A 561 46.15 -1.47 9.11
C VAL A 561 46.89 -0.84 7.94
N PHE A 562 47.03 0.48 7.96
CA PHE A 562 47.84 1.24 7.00
C PHE A 562 48.65 2.34 7.69
N GLY A 563 49.81 2.68 7.11
CA GLY A 563 50.73 3.69 7.66
C GLY A 563 51.60 3.18 8.83
N LEU A 564 52.25 4.10 9.53
CA LEU A 564 53.14 3.78 10.66
C LEU A 564 52.33 3.59 11.95
N ILE A 565 52.23 2.34 12.41
CA ILE A 565 51.64 1.98 13.70
C ILE A 565 52.76 1.56 14.65
N ASP A 566 52.82 2.21 15.83
CA ASP A 566 53.81 1.89 16.87
C ASP A 566 53.25 0.81 17.79
N THR A 567 53.77 -0.41 17.65
CA THR A 567 53.26 -1.60 18.32
C THR A 567 54.20 -2.00 19.46
N GLN A 568 54.23 -1.24 20.55
CA GLN A 568 54.98 -1.66 21.75
C GLN A 568 54.43 -2.95 22.37
N PHE A 569 53.17 -3.29 22.08
CA PHE A 569 52.49 -4.54 22.38
C PHE A 569 51.67 -4.86 21.12
N GLY A 570 51.85 -6.03 20.48
CA GLY A 570 51.27 -6.31 19.16
C GLY A 570 49.77 -5.99 19.08
N PRO A 571 49.30 -5.31 18.01
CA PRO A 571 47.89 -4.98 17.85
C PRO A 571 47.12 -6.26 17.60
N VAL A 572 46.01 -6.44 18.31
CA VAL A 572 45.15 -7.60 18.16
C VAL A 572 43.83 -7.11 17.58
N ILE A 573 43.53 -7.53 16.36
CA ILE A 573 42.17 -7.54 15.82
C ILE A 573 41.69 -8.97 15.96
N ALA A 574 40.75 -9.18 16.88
CA ALA A 574 40.14 -10.49 17.15
C ALA A 574 38.64 -10.40 16.93
N ALA A 575 38.07 -11.48 16.40
CA ALA A 575 36.63 -11.70 16.37
C ALA A 575 36.33 -12.96 17.16
N GLU A 576 35.40 -12.88 18.11
CA GLU A 576 35.05 -13.97 19.02
C GLU A 576 33.56 -14.01 19.31
N ALA A 577 33.01 -15.19 19.61
CA ALA A 577 31.69 -15.30 20.23
C ALA A 577 31.83 -15.19 21.76
N THR A 578 31.06 -14.31 22.39
CA THR A 578 31.04 -14.13 23.86
C THR A 578 29.77 -14.72 24.46
N THR A 579 29.85 -15.25 25.69
CA THR A 579 28.75 -15.95 26.38
C THR A 579 28.10 -15.17 27.53
N THR A 580 28.55 -13.94 27.78
CA THR A 580 28.19 -13.21 29.01
C THR A 580 27.77 -11.76 28.79
N ASP A 581 27.69 -11.29 27.54
CA ASP A 581 27.47 -9.87 27.27
C ASP A 581 26.21 -9.55 26.43
N GLY A 582 25.55 -10.52 25.79
CA GLY A 582 24.35 -10.31 24.96
C GLY A 582 23.06 -10.00 25.74
N ASN A 583 21.97 -9.75 25.02
CA ASN A 583 20.69 -9.27 25.51
C ASN A 583 19.53 -10.19 25.04
N PRO A 584 19.21 -11.30 25.76
CA PRO A 584 19.80 -11.82 26.99
C PRO A 584 20.58 -13.13 26.73
N GLY A 585 21.77 -13.06 26.13
CA GLY A 585 22.48 -14.28 25.74
C GLY A 585 23.94 -14.10 25.30
N LYS A 586 24.33 -14.93 24.32
CA LYS A 586 25.63 -14.86 23.66
C LYS A 586 25.65 -13.72 22.62
N ALA A 587 26.81 -13.34 22.12
CA ALA A 587 26.92 -12.28 21.11
C ALA A 587 28.17 -12.46 20.23
N GLY A 588 28.14 -11.92 19.02
CA GLY A 588 29.33 -11.74 18.19
C GLY A 588 30.13 -10.53 18.64
N GLN A 589 31.45 -10.64 18.75
CA GLN A 589 32.30 -9.54 19.20
C GLN A 589 33.47 -9.34 18.25
N ILE A 590 33.70 -8.08 17.86
CA ILE A 590 34.96 -7.65 17.27
C ILE A 590 35.72 -6.75 18.22
N ARG A 591 36.97 -7.13 18.49
CA ARG A 591 37.83 -6.55 19.51
C ARG A 591 39.10 -6.06 18.85
N VAL A 592 39.38 -4.77 19.03
CA VAL A 592 40.59 -4.11 18.54
C VAL A 592 41.33 -3.52 19.73
N GLU A 593 42.50 -4.08 20.05
CA GLU A 593 43.26 -3.75 21.26
C GLU A 593 44.71 -3.36 20.96
N ASN A 594 45.30 -2.59 21.89
CA ASN A 594 46.71 -2.19 21.90
C ASN A 594 47.18 -1.43 20.65
N MET A 595 46.29 -0.64 20.04
CA MET A 595 46.62 0.14 18.85
C MET A 595 47.01 1.57 19.20
N VAL A 596 48.15 2.03 18.66
CA VAL A 596 48.59 3.43 18.72
C VAL A 596 48.86 3.91 17.30
N VAL A 597 47.96 4.75 16.79
CA VAL A 597 47.98 5.23 15.41
C VAL A 597 48.93 6.43 15.29
N GLY A 598 49.96 6.31 14.45
CA GLY A 598 50.85 7.43 14.12
C GLY A 598 50.18 8.43 13.17
N PRO A 599 50.74 9.66 13.01
CA PRO A 599 50.19 10.64 12.07
C PRO A 599 50.15 10.09 10.63
N GLY A 600 48.95 10.04 10.03
CA GLY A 600 48.74 9.51 8.68
C GLY A 600 48.66 7.98 8.59
N ALA A 601 48.56 7.29 9.73
CA ALA A 601 48.21 5.88 9.81
C ALA A 601 46.72 5.72 10.14
N GLY A 602 46.18 4.50 9.97
CA GLY A 602 44.81 4.15 10.32
C GLY A 602 44.59 2.65 10.31
N TRP A 603 43.38 2.25 10.70
CA TRP A 603 42.98 0.85 10.81
C TRP A 603 41.51 0.71 10.43
N PHE A 604 41.06 -0.52 10.21
CA PHE A 604 39.66 -0.84 10.00
C PHE A 604 39.41 -2.28 10.43
N ALA A 605 38.21 -2.56 10.89
CA ALA A 605 37.80 -3.91 11.30
C ALA A 605 36.28 -4.02 11.23
N GLY A 606 35.76 -5.21 10.91
CA GLY A 606 34.33 -5.49 10.97
C GLY A 606 34.01 -6.98 11.00
N LEU A 607 32.77 -7.27 11.37
CA LEU A 607 32.12 -8.57 11.24
C LEU A 607 31.34 -8.57 9.93
N ASP A 608 31.46 -9.63 9.14
CA ASP A 608 30.88 -9.81 7.83
C ASP A 608 29.99 -11.05 7.85
N PHE A 609 28.79 -10.94 7.30
CA PHE A 609 27.82 -12.01 7.15
C PHE A 609 27.43 -12.09 5.67
N GLY A 610 28.25 -12.79 4.89
CA GLY A 610 28.09 -12.90 3.44
C GLY A 610 27.02 -13.91 3.01
N GLY A 611 26.64 -13.85 1.73
CA GLY A 611 25.73 -14.83 1.10
C GLY A 611 24.25 -14.62 1.43
N GLN A 612 23.87 -13.39 1.77
CA GLN A 612 22.49 -13.04 2.09
C GLN A 612 21.68 -12.76 0.82
N ALA A 613 20.39 -13.02 0.87
CA ALA A 613 19.43 -12.59 -0.14
C ALA A 613 18.57 -11.45 0.42
N LEU A 614 18.07 -10.57 -0.46
CA LEU A 614 17.03 -9.63 -0.10
C LEU A 614 15.67 -10.30 -0.28
N ALA A 615 14.79 -10.15 0.72
CA ALA A 615 13.43 -10.67 0.67
C ALA A 615 12.52 -9.85 -0.28
N SER A 616 12.91 -8.63 -0.66
CA SER A 616 12.17 -7.77 -1.58
C SER A 616 13.11 -6.78 -2.29
N GLN A 617 12.75 -6.38 -3.51
CA GLN A 617 13.36 -5.24 -4.20
C GLN A 617 12.81 -3.89 -3.70
N ASP A 618 11.66 -3.88 -3.01
CA ASP A 618 11.18 -2.70 -2.30
C ASP A 618 11.92 -2.59 -0.96
N LEU A 619 12.90 -1.68 -0.91
CA LEU A 619 13.72 -1.44 0.27
C LEU A 619 12.94 -0.90 1.48
N SER A 620 11.68 -0.46 1.31
CA SER A 620 10.81 -0.15 2.45
C SER A 620 10.35 -1.40 3.19
N GLN A 621 10.37 -2.56 2.53
CA GLN A 621 9.93 -3.85 3.05
C GLN A 621 11.08 -4.72 3.58
N VAL A 622 12.32 -4.22 3.56
CA VAL A 622 13.48 -4.95 4.09
C VAL A 622 14.04 -4.19 5.29
N ILE A 623 14.02 -4.80 6.47
CA ILE A 623 14.59 -4.26 7.70
C ILE A 623 15.95 -4.90 7.96
N LEU A 624 16.95 -4.06 8.16
CA LEU A 624 18.25 -4.46 8.69
C LEU A 624 18.40 -3.83 10.08
N THR A 625 18.43 -4.65 11.14
CA THR A 625 18.59 -4.20 12.52
C THR A 625 19.59 -5.04 13.27
N ALA A 626 20.26 -4.45 14.26
CA ALA A 626 21.09 -5.14 15.23
C ALA A 626 21.12 -4.36 16.53
N ASP A 627 21.21 -5.05 17.65
CA ASP A 627 21.66 -4.43 18.87
C ASP A 627 23.20 -4.41 18.85
N ILE A 628 23.79 -3.23 19.01
CA ILE A 628 25.24 -3.04 18.97
C ILE A 628 25.69 -2.25 20.19
N ARG A 629 26.75 -2.72 20.84
CA ARG A 629 27.38 -2.05 21.96
C ARG A 629 28.85 -1.77 21.68
N GLY A 630 29.17 -0.50 21.52
CA GLY A 630 30.56 -0.03 21.42
C GLY A 630 31.19 0.23 22.79
N THR A 631 32.31 -0.43 23.10
CA THR A 631 33.09 -0.19 24.33
C THR A 631 34.57 0.10 24.05
N ILE A 632 35.25 0.73 25.02
CA ILE A 632 36.67 1.05 24.93
C ILE A 632 37.48 0.08 25.83
N PRO A 633 38.54 -0.56 25.32
CA PRO A 633 39.32 -1.53 26.10
C PRO A 633 40.25 -0.86 27.15
N MET A 634 40.53 0.45 27.01
CA MET A 634 41.47 1.17 27.87
C MET A 634 40.88 2.45 28.47
N SER A 635 41.24 2.73 29.72
CA SER A 635 40.89 3.98 30.41
C SER A 635 41.50 5.19 29.69
N GLY A 636 40.65 6.13 29.26
CA GLY A 636 41.05 7.34 28.53
C GLY A 636 40.82 7.31 27.02
N GLY A 637 40.22 6.25 26.47
CA GLY A 637 39.71 6.24 25.10
C GLY A 637 38.46 7.11 24.91
N PHE A 638 38.19 7.51 23.67
CA PHE A 638 36.93 8.13 23.27
C PHE A 638 36.08 7.08 22.58
N TYR A 639 34.76 7.17 22.75
CA TYR A 639 33.84 6.45 21.87
C TYR A 639 33.91 7.05 20.48
N GLY A 640 33.71 6.20 19.49
CA GLY A 640 33.64 6.62 18.11
C GLY A 640 32.45 6.06 17.37
N ASP A 641 32.47 6.30 16.08
CA ASP A 641 31.38 5.97 15.18
C ASP A 641 31.53 4.52 14.70
N TYR A 642 30.41 3.86 14.47
CA TYR A 642 30.31 2.53 13.86
C TYR A 642 29.08 2.50 12.96
N GLU A 643 28.98 1.48 12.12
CA GLU A 643 27.83 1.28 11.23
C GLU A 643 27.39 -0.18 11.21
N LEU A 644 26.09 -0.34 11.00
CA LEU A 644 25.47 -1.55 10.44
C LEU A 644 25.17 -1.27 8.97
N ARG A 645 25.54 -2.17 8.07
CA ARG A 645 25.33 -1.98 6.62
C ARG A 645 25.07 -3.27 5.86
N ILE A 646 24.59 -3.12 4.63
CA ILE A 646 24.52 -4.17 3.63
C ILE A 646 25.27 -3.72 2.37
N GLU A 647 26.03 -4.62 1.77
CA GLU A 647 26.82 -4.42 0.55
C GLU A 647 26.32 -5.34 -0.56
N ASP A 648 26.28 -4.86 -1.80
CA ASP A 648 26.08 -5.69 -2.98
C ASP A 648 27.38 -6.38 -3.45
N ALA A 649 27.35 -7.12 -4.56
CA ALA A 649 28.52 -7.84 -5.07
C ALA A 649 29.65 -6.92 -5.57
N GLN A 650 29.34 -5.65 -5.84
CA GLN A 650 30.25 -4.61 -6.30
C GLN A 650 30.88 -3.84 -5.11
N GLY A 651 30.26 -3.97 -3.94
CA GLY A 651 30.64 -3.39 -2.66
C GLY A 651 29.93 -2.07 -2.37
N ASP A 652 29.00 -1.62 -3.22
CA ASP A 652 28.17 -0.44 -2.95
C ASP A 652 27.21 -0.75 -1.79
N ARG A 653 26.86 0.25 -0.99
CA ARG A 653 26.30 0.00 0.35
C ARG A 653 25.14 0.89 0.76
N LEU A 654 24.25 0.29 1.56
CA LEU A 654 23.25 0.97 2.37
C LEU A 654 23.63 0.82 3.84
N TYR A 655 23.71 1.91 4.60
CA TYR A 655 24.25 1.87 5.97
C TYR A 655 23.56 2.78 6.97
N PHE A 656 23.61 2.37 8.24
CA PHE A 656 23.10 3.06 9.42
C PHE A 656 24.28 3.43 10.33
N PRO A 657 24.75 4.70 10.30
CA PRO A 657 25.83 5.15 11.17
C PRO A 657 25.32 5.44 12.59
N MET A 658 26.12 5.13 13.59
CA MET A 658 25.81 5.39 15.00
C MET A 658 27.06 5.81 15.79
N VAL A 659 26.87 6.60 16.84
CA VAL A 659 27.95 6.99 17.76
C VAL A 659 27.85 6.15 19.03
N ALA A 660 28.91 5.42 19.37
CA ALA A 660 28.92 4.59 20.57
C ALA A 660 28.83 5.45 21.84
N ASP A 661 28.10 4.94 22.85
CA ASP A 661 27.96 5.59 24.16
C ASP A 661 28.31 4.66 25.35
N GLY A 662 28.76 3.44 25.06
CA GLY A 662 29.08 2.42 26.07
C GLY A 662 27.92 1.52 26.48
N THR A 663 26.71 1.80 25.99
CA THR A 663 25.49 1.03 26.22
C THR A 663 25.07 0.26 24.96
N TRP A 664 24.09 -0.64 25.11
CA TRP A 664 23.47 -1.31 23.98
C TRP A 664 22.60 -0.29 23.22
N GLN A 665 22.83 -0.16 21.93
CA GLN A 665 22.09 0.71 21.03
C GLN A 665 21.48 -0.16 19.95
N SER A 666 20.16 -0.05 19.75
CA SER A 666 19.50 -0.68 18.61
C SER A 666 19.78 0.18 17.38
N VAL A 667 20.37 -0.42 16.35
CA VAL A 667 20.83 0.24 15.13
C VAL A 667 20.19 -0.43 13.94
N GLY A 668 19.68 0.37 13.00
CA GLY A 668 19.04 -0.15 11.80
C GLY A 668 17.64 0.41 11.56
N GLY A 669 16.93 -0.22 10.65
CA GLY A 669 15.59 0.14 10.20
C GLY A 669 15.32 -0.38 8.79
N PRO A 670 14.22 0.07 8.14
CA PRO A 670 13.99 -0.21 6.73
C PRO A 670 15.16 0.28 5.87
N LEU A 671 15.64 -0.52 4.93
CA LEU A 671 16.77 -0.18 4.06
C LEU A 671 16.51 1.10 3.24
N SER A 672 15.25 1.44 2.97
CA SER A 672 14.85 2.72 2.35
C SER A 672 15.21 3.96 3.19
N THR A 673 15.42 3.80 4.49
CA THR A 673 15.86 4.88 5.40
C THR A 673 17.38 4.90 5.61
N ALA A 674 18.09 3.89 5.11
CA ALA A 674 19.53 3.82 5.19
C ALA A 674 20.18 4.89 4.31
N LEU A 675 21.39 5.30 4.67
CA LEU A 675 22.18 6.18 3.82
C LEU A 675 22.85 5.36 2.71
N GLU A 676 22.79 5.85 1.49
CA GLU A 676 23.53 5.27 0.37
C GLU A 676 24.98 5.78 0.35
N GLY A 677 25.93 4.88 0.11
CA GLY A 677 27.34 5.22 0.01
C GLY A 677 28.09 4.36 -1.00
N PRO A 678 29.19 4.87 -1.57
CA PRO A 678 30.02 4.10 -2.48
C PRO A 678 30.77 3.00 -1.73
N ALA A 679 31.24 2.01 -2.47
CA ALA A 679 32.13 0.98 -1.92
C ALA A 679 33.36 1.57 -1.21
N LEU A 680 33.61 1.12 0.03
CA LEU A 680 34.78 1.52 0.81
C LEU A 680 36.10 1.10 0.15
N SER A 681 36.09 0.03 -0.63
CA SER A 681 37.22 -0.48 -1.40
C SER A 681 37.52 0.33 -2.68
N GLY A 682 36.61 1.22 -3.09
CA GLY A 682 36.70 2.03 -4.30
C GLY A 682 36.44 1.28 -5.61
N SER A 683 35.87 0.07 -5.57
CA SER A 683 35.49 -0.71 -6.77
C SER A 683 34.05 -0.51 -7.24
N GLY A 684 33.18 0.03 -6.39
CA GLY A 684 31.77 0.27 -6.68
C GLY A 684 31.54 1.48 -7.60
N ASP A 685 30.37 1.52 -8.23
CA ASP A 685 29.97 2.61 -9.12
C ASP A 685 29.15 3.70 -8.40
N GLY A 686 28.87 3.48 -7.12
CA GLY A 686 28.14 4.40 -6.26
C GLY A 686 26.62 4.23 -6.27
N ASN A 687 26.09 3.20 -6.95
CA ASN A 687 24.68 2.84 -6.89
C ASN A 687 24.54 1.43 -6.30
N PHE A 688 23.68 1.28 -5.29
CA PHE A 688 23.38 -0.04 -4.73
C PHE A 688 22.55 -0.90 -5.70
N ASP A 689 23.06 -2.08 -6.07
CA ASP A 689 22.45 -2.97 -7.06
C ASP A 689 21.42 -3.94 -6.42
N LEU A 690 20.13 -3.73 -6.71
CA LEU A 690 19.02 -4.58 -6.24
C LEU A 690 18.93 -5.93 -6.96
N ASP A 691 19.67 -6.11 -8.06
CA ASP A 691 19.73 -7.37 -8.81
C ASP A 691 21.00 -8.18 -8.47
N SER A 692 21.72 -7.79 -7.41
CA SER A 692 22.93 -8.50 -6.97
C SER A 692 22.59 -9.95 -6.59
N PRO A 693 23.38 -10.94 -7.07
CA PRO A 693 23.11 -12.36 -6.80
C PRO A 693 23.31 -12.76 -5.33
N SER A 694 23.97 -11.90 -4.55
CA SER A 694 24.16 -12.07 -3.11
C SER A 694 24.53 -10.74 -2.48
N TYR A 695 24.18 -10.59 -1.21
CA TYR A 695 24.51 -9.43 -0.38
C TYR A 695 25.37 -9.84 0.81
N THR A 696 26.05 -8.85 1.37
CA THR A 696 26.89 -9.02 2.55
C THR A 696 26.47 -8.03 3.63
N VAL A 697 26.03 -8.52 4.78
CA VAL A 697 25.74 -7.66 5.94
C VAL A 697 27.02 -7.45 6.74
N VAL A 698 27.31 -6.21 7.11
CA VAL A 698 28.55 -5.85 7.81
C VAL A 698 28.27 -4.96 9.01
N VAL A 699 28.91 -5.28 10.13
CA VAL A 699 29.06 -4.36 11.27
C VAL A 699 30.52 -3.95 11.37
N SER A 700 30.81 -2.64 11.32
CA SER A 700 32.21 -2.17 11.36
C SER A 700 32.38 -0.79 12.00
N PHE A 701 33.61 -0.48 12.38
CA PHE A 701 34.00 0.85 12.83
C PHE A 701 34.07 1.86 11.66
N ILE A 702 33.66 3.11 11.90
CA ILE A 702 33.76 4.21 10.92
C ILE A 702 34.91 5.16 11.29
N ASN A 703 35.77 5.49 10.32
CA ASN A 703 36.91 6.40 10.46
C ASN A 703 37.66 6.25 11.80
N PRO A 704 38.00 5.01 12.22
CA PRO A 704 38.42 4.76 13.58
C PRO A 704 39.76 5.40 13.95
N GLU A 705 40.54 5.85 12.97
CA GLU A 705 41.72 6.68 13.17
C GLU A 705 41.41 8.05 13.81
N LEU A 706 40.18 8.54 13.68
CA LEU A 706 39.73 9.81 14.25
C LEU A 706 39.01 9.63 15.59
N THR A 707 38.27 8.53 15.75
CA THR A 707 37.27 8.39 16.82
C THR A 707 37.54 7.19 17.76
N TRP A 708 38.31 6.19 17.33
CA TRP A 708 38.69 4.99 18.09
C TRP A 708 40.21 4.86 18.27
N PHE A 709 40.86 5.95 18.70
CA PHE A 709 42.31 6.13 18.65
C PHE A 709 43.15 5.05 19.38
N PHE A 710 42.59 4.39 20.41
CA PHE A 710 43.26 3.34 21.19
C PHE A 710 42.66 1.95 20.96
N GLY A 711 41.90 1.78 19.88
CA GLY A 711 41.08 0.60 19.63
C GLY A 711 39.68 0.71 20.24
N GLY A 712 38.86 -0.30 19.97
CA GLY A 712 37.46 -0.37 20.34
C GLY A 712 36.96 -1.80 20.30
N ILE A 713 35.82 -2.03 20.93
CA ILE A 713 35.12 -3.31 20.92
C ILE A 713 33.70 -3.04 20.45
N LEU A 714 33.25 -3.69 19.38
CA LEU A 714 31.83 -3.76 19.04
C LEU A 714 31.33 -5.15 19.40
N THR A 715 30.34 -5.20 20.28
CA THR A 715 29.57 -6.41 20.55
C THR A 715 28.24 -6.29 19.81
N VAL A 716 27.86 -7.31 19.06
CA VAL A 716 26.68 -7.36 18.18
C VAL A 716 25.80 -8.50 18.63
N ASP A 717 24.51 -8.23 18.76
CA ASP A 717 23.48 -9.18 19.10
C ASP A 717 22.20 -8.88 18.31
N ASN A 718 21.23 -9.80 18.28
CA ASN A 718 19.93 -9.61 17.63
C ASN A 718 20.06 -9.05 16.19
N LEU A 719 20.96 -9.62 15.40
CA LEU A 719 21.25 -9.16 14.03
C LEU A 719 20.24 -9.80 13.06
N TYR A 720 19.36 -8.96 12.53
CA TYR A 720 18.27 -9.34 11.65
C TYR A 720 18.38 -8.61 10.32
N LEU A 721 18.32 -9.35 9.23
CA LEU A 721 17.97 -8.90 7.88
C LEU A 721 16.67 -9.61 7.53
N THR A 722 15.57 -9.01 7.96
CA THR A 722 14.24 -9.58 7.87
C THR A 722 13.41 -8.77 6.88
N PRO A 723 12.54 -9.39 6.08
CA PRO A 723 11.42 -8.63 5.55
C PRO A 723 10.65 -8.04 6.73
N ILE A 724 10.05 -6.85 6.56
CA ILE A 724 8.85 -6.52 7.33
C ILE A 724 7.93 -7.70 7.11
N THR A 725 7.55 -8.42 8.17
CA THR A 725 6.86 -9.71 8.13
C THR A 725 5.79 -9.77 7.05
N VAL A 726 6.19 -10.21 5.87
CA VAL A 726 5.29 -10.52 4.77
C VAL A 726 5.84 -11.84 4.28
N GLY A 727 5.37 -12.91 4.95
CA GLY A 727 5.15 -14.11 4.17
C GLY A 727 4.34 -13.66 2.94
N THR A 728 4.68 -14.14 1.76
CA THR A 728 3.81 -13.87 0.62
C THR A 728 2.53 -14.64 0.89
N GLU A 729 1.38 -13.96 0.94
CA GLU A 729 0.08 -14.63 0.96
C GLU A 729 0.01 -15.47 -0.30
N ILE A 730 0.16 -16.78 -0.15
CA ILE A 730 0.08 -17.75 -1.26
C ILE A 730 -1.36 -18.19 -1.49
N GLY A 731 -2.24 -17.89 -0.55
CA GLY A 731 -3.66 -18.09 -0.73
C GLY A 731 -4.48 -17.71 0.48
N ARG A 732 -5.79 -17.67 0.26
CA ARG A 732 -6.77 -17.34 1.30
C ARG A 732 -8.08 -18.06 1.06
N VAL A 733 -8.76 -18.37 2.16
CA VAL A 733 -10.12 -18.90 2.20
C VAL A 733 -10.97 -17.95 3.04
N SER A 734 -12.02 -17.38 2.48
CA SER A 734 -12.87 -16.39 3.14
C SER A 734 -14.33 -16.83 3.29
N PHE A 735 -14.94 -16.49 4.42
CA PHE A 735 -16.36 -16.65 4.71
C PHE A 735 -16.94 -15.29 5.10
N PHE A 736 -17.98 -14.86 4.37
CA PHE A 736 -18.61 -13.56 4.57
C PHE A 736 -19.92 -13.68 5.33
N GLY A 737 -20.21 -12.67 6.17
CA GLY A 737 -21.46 -12.57 6.89
C GLY A 737 -22.00 -11.15 6.96
N THR A 738 -23.25 -11.02 7.36
CA THR A 738 -23.89 -9.71 7.61
C THR A 738 -24.61 -9.76 8.95
N SER A 739 -24.27 -8.82 9.84
CA SER A 739 -24.84 -8.77 11.18
C SER A 739 -26.35 -8.53 11.14
N ASN A 740 -27.09 -9.36 11.87
CA ASN A 740 -28.52 -9.15 12.14
C ASN A 740 -28.78 -8.62 13.56
N GLY A 741 -27.72 -8.28 14.32
CA GLY A 741 -27.79 -7.87 15.71
C GLY A 741 -27.95 -9.02 16.71
N SER A 742 -27.66 -10.26 16.30
CA SER A 742 -27.56 -11.47 17.13
C SER A 742 -26.35 -12.30 16.69
N PHE A 743 -25.92 -13.26 17.52
CA PHE A 743 -24.85 -14.19 17.15
C PHE A 743 -25.25 -15.01 15.92
N GLN A 744 -24.29 -15.16 15.01
CA GLN A 744 -24.40 -15.90 13.76
C GLN A 744 -23.16 -16.75 13.61
N SER A 745 -23.35 -18.06 13.48
CA SER A 745 -22.28 -18.98 13.09
C SER A 745 -21.90 -18.70 11.63
N VAL A 746 -20.62 -18.53 11.39
CA VAL A 746 -20.02 -18.35 10.06
C VAL A 746 -18.87 -19.35 9.90
N GLY A 747 -18.52 -19.66 8.66
CA GLY A 747 -17.52 -20.68 8.35
C GLY A 747 -18.13 -21.96 7.81
N GLY A 748 -17.30 -23.00 7.73
CA GLY A 748 -17.62 -24.30 7.15
C GLY A 748 -16.33 -25.05 6.79
N ALA A 749 -16.46 -26.10 5.97
CA ALA A 749 -15.29 -26.75 5.40
C ALA A 749 -14.48 -25.72 4.59
N LEU A 750 -13.14 -25.79 4.62
CA LEU A 750 -12.32 -24.84 3.86
C LEU A 750 -12.60 -24.92 2.35
N SER A 751 -13.08 -26.08 1.85
CA SER A 751 -13.54 -26.24 0.47
C SER A 751 -14.79 -25.42 0.11
N ASP A 752 -15.58 -25.01 1.10
CA ASP A 752 -16.82 -24.25 0.91
C ASP A 752 -16.61 -22.73 0.97
N GLY A 753 -15.44 -22.29 1.46
CA GLY A 753 -15.06 -20.88 1.52
C GLY A 753 -14.79 -20.31 0.14
N VAL A 754 -14.89 -18.98 0.01
CA VAL A 754 -14.45 -18.27 -1.19
C VAL A 754 -12.92 -18.32 -1.20
N THR A 755 -12.35 -19.10 -2.11
CA THR A 755 -10.90 -19.26 -2.20
C THR A 755 -10.31 -18.22 -3.16
N ASN A 756 -9.18 -17.64 -2.76
CA ASN A 756 -8.28 -16.89 -3.64
C ASN A 756 -6.91 -17.59 -3.69
N LEU A 757 -6.94 -18.92 -3.75
CA LEU A 757 -5.76 -19.76 -3.94
C LEU A 757 -5.43 -19.70 -5.44
N GLY A 758 -4.46 -18.90 -5.89
CA GLY A 758 -4.07 -18.91 -7.29
C GLY A 758 -3.01 -17.87 -7.68
N ASP A 759 -1.98 -18.33 -8.40
CA ASP A 759 -1.08 -17.47 -9.19
C ASP A 759 -1.84 -16.80 -10.35
N TYR A 760 -3.00 -17.37 -10.72
CA TYR A 760 -3.88 -16.86 -11.75
C TYR A 760 -5.36 -17.11 -11.40
N ASN A 761 -6.06 -16.03 -11.04
CA ASN A 761 -7.49 -16.01 -10.77
C ASN A 761 -8.19 -15.06 -11.74
N GLN A 762 -9.13 -15.59 -12.52
CA GLN A 762 -9.99 -14.80 -13.39
C GLN A 762 -11.41 -14.75 -12.85
N ASP A 763 -11.69 -13.69 -12.07
CA ASP A 763 -13.03 -13.30 -11.68
C ASP A 763 -13.61 -12.29 -12.69
N PHE A 764 -14.67 -12.71 -13.40
CA PHE A 764 -15.35 -11.88 -14.39
C PHE A 764 -16.23 -10.79 -13.78
N SER A 765 -16.31 -10.65 -12.45
CA SER A 765 -17.14 -9.67 -11.73
C SER A 765 -16.86 -8.21 -12.13
N THR A 766 -15.64 -7.88 -12.53
CA THR A 766 -15.22 -6.51 -12.91
C THR A 766 -15.37 -6.22 -14.41
N ALA A 767 -15.45 -7.24 -15.27
CA ALA A 767 -15.46 -7.10 -16.73
C ALA A 767 -16.53 -6.11 -17.24
N SER A 768 -16.14 -5.19 -18.13
CA SER A 768 -17.07 -4.25 -18.76
C SER A 768 -17.74 -4.82 -20.02
N LEU A 769 -18.95 -4.34 -20.32
CA LEU A 769 -19.85 -4.85 -21.37
C LEU A 769 -19.38 -4.61 -22.82
N THR A 770 -18.17 -4.10 -23.05
CA THR A 770 -17.84 -3.34 -24.27
C THR A 770 -17.03 -4.08 -25.35
N GLY A 771 -16.66 -5.35 -25.16
CA GLY A 771 -15.67 -6.04 -26.02
C GLY A 771 -16.16 -6.98 -27.14
N GLY A 772 -17.45 -7.01 -27.50
CA GLY A 772 -17.97 -7.98 -28.48
C GLY A 772 -17.62 -7.70 -29.96
N GLY A 773 -16.50 -8.23 -30.46
CA GLY A 773 -16.17 -8.25 -31.89
C GLY A 773 -16.62 -9.53 -32.61
N ASN A 774 -17.14 -9.42 -33.84
CA ASN A 774 -17.23 -10.57 -34.75
C ASN A 774 -15.83 -10.87 -35.31
N TYR A 775 -15.23 -12.00 -34.95
CA TYR A 775 -13.87 -12.32 -35.38
C TYR A 775 -13.84 -12.89 -36.80
N GLY A 776 -13.34 -12.09 -37.75
CA GLY A 776 -13.11 -12.44 -39.16
C GLY A 776 -11.64 -12.72 -39.49
N GLY A 777 -10.82 -13.13 -38.52
CA GLY A 777 -9.41 -13.51 -38.72
C GLY A 777 -8.36 -12.54 -38.16
N GLY A 778 -8.59 -11.92 -37.00
CA GLY A 778 -7.57 -11.15 -36.26
C GLY A 778 -7.85 -11.18 -34.75
N THR A 779 -6.80 -11.12 -33.94
CA THR A 779 -6.82 -11.07 -32.46
C THR A 779 -7.44 -9.75 -31.97
N ALA A 780 -8.32 -9.81 -30.96
CA ALA A 780 -8.78 -8.61 -30.25
C ALA A 780 -9.03 -8.98 -28.79
N ASN A 781 -8.44 -8.19 -27.88
CA ASN A 781 -8.77 -8.17 -26.45
C ASN A 781 -10.28 -7.97 -26.30
N TRP A 782 -10.93 -8.88 -25.58
CA TRP A 782 -12.39 -8.89 -25.42
C TRP A 782 -12.84 -8.43 -24.03
N ASP A 783 -11.89 -8.21 -23.10
CA ASP A 783 -12.08 -7.49 -21.85
C ASP A 783 -11.14 -6.26 -21.73
N ASP A 784 -11.36 -5.43 -20.71
CA ASP A 784 -10.64 -4.18 -20.45
C ASP A 784 -9.55 -4.28 -19.37
N GLY A 785 -9.26 -5.49 -18.87
CA GLY A 785 -8.50 -5.67 -17.64
C GLY A 785 -7.13 -6.32 -17.82
N LEU A 786 -6.96 -7.27 -18.74
CA LEU A 786 -5.76 -8.12 -18.77
C LEU A 786 -5.05 -8.14 -20.13
N VAL A 787 -3.72 -8.22 -20.07
CA VAL A 787 -2.84 -8.28 -21.23
C VAL A 787 -2.71 -9.74 -21.65
N GLY A 788 -3.02 -10.07 -22.91
CA GLY A 788 -2.79 -11.42 -23.46
C GLY A 788 -4.06 -12.27 -23.69
N GLU A 789 -5.25 -11.69 -23.63
CA GLU A 789 -6.48 -12.45 -23.87
C GLU A 789 -6.86 -12.48 -25.35
N ASN A 790 -7.10 -13.67 -25.89
CA ASN A 790 -7.44 -13.82 -27.30
C ASN A 790 -8.53 -14.87 -27.52
N ALA A 791 -9.51 -14.52 -28.36
CA ALA A 791 -10.48 -15.47 -28.87
C ALA A 791 -10.04 -16.00 -30.24
N PHE A 792 -10.24 -17.29 -30.50
CA PHE A 792 -9.97 -17.91 -31.79
C PHE A 792 -11.16 -18.69 -32.32
N PHE A 793 -11.24 -18.74 -33.65
CA PHE A 793 -12.24 -19.51 -34.38
C PHE A 793 -11.64 -20.04 -35.69
N GLY A 794 -11.90 -21.30 -36.00
CA GLY A 794 -11.45 -21.91 -37.24
C GLY A 794 -12.35 -23.02 -37.73
N THR A 795 -12.21 -23.36 -39.02
CA THR A 795 -12.90 -24.48 -39.66
C THR A 795 -11.88 -25.46 -40.22
N PHE A 796 -12.15 -26.76 -40.12
CA PHE A 796 -11.32 -27.81 -40.72
C PHE A 796 -12.13 -28.74 -41.63
N GLY A 797 -11.45 -29.39 -42.56
CA GLY A 797 -12.08 -30.17 -43.64
C GLY A 797 -12.78 -29.27 -44.67
N ASN A 798 -13.73 -29.82 -45.44
CA ASN A 798 -14.48 -29.08 -46.46
C ASN A 798 -15.64 -28.22 -45.88
N ALA A 799 -15.52 -27.78 -44.62
CA ALA A 799 -16.46 -26.85 -44.02
C ALA A 799 -16.32 -25.47 -44.69
N VAL A 800 -17.45 -24.82 -45.00
CA VAL A 800 -17.45 -23.50 -45.64
C VAL A 800 -17.65 -22.46 -44.55
N ASN A 801 -16.74 -21.48 -44.51
CA ASN A 801 -16.78 -20.40 -43.53
C ASN A 801 -17.91 -19.41 -43.88
N GLY A 802 -19.12 -19.69 -43.38
CA GLY A 802 -20.30 -18.84 -43.51
C GLY A 802 -20.78 -18.23 -42.19
N GLY A 803 -20.13 -18.58 -41.08
CA GLY A 803 -20.45 -18.16 -39.72
C GLY A 803 -19.33 -17.34 -39.08
N GLY A 804 -19.64 -16.67 -37.96
CA GLY A 804 -18.69 -15.92 -37.15
C GLY A 804 -18.74 -16.38 -35.69
N GLY A 805 -17.61 -16.29 -35.00
CA GLY A 805 -17.51 -16.42 -33.54
C GLY A 805 -17.52 -15.04 -32.88
N SER A 806 -18.12 -14.94 -31.70
CA SER A 806 -18.08 -13.77 -30.83
C SER A 806 -17.70 -14.20 -29.42
N ALA A 807 -16.70 -13.54 -28.83
CA ALA A 807 -16.40 -13.60 -27.40
C ALA A 807 -16.87 -12.29 -26.74
N GLN A 808 -17.53 -12.37 -25.58
CA GLN A 808 -18.04 -11.21 -24.86
C GLN A 808 -18.24 -11.52 -23.38
N ALA A 809 -18.13 -10.50 -22.51
CA ALA A 809 -18.59 -10.60 -21.14
C ALA A 809 -20.13 -10.68 -21.07
N CYS A 810 -20.64 -11.42 -20.09
CA CYS A 810 -22.06 -11.70 -19.91
C CYS A 810 -22.50 -11.43 -18.46
N PRO A 811 -23.15 -10.30 -18.17
CA PRO A 811 -23.31 -9.83 -16.78
C PRO A 811 -24.25 -10.61 -15.86
N SER A 812 -24.95 -11.61 -16.37
CA SER A 812 -26.01 -12.30 -15.63
C SER A 812 -26.15 -13.77 -16.03
N CYS A 813 -25.06 -14.35 -16.54
CA CYS A 813 -25.10 -15.74 -16.98
C CYS A 813 -24.02 -16.64 -16.37
N GLY A 814 -23.20 -16.13 -15.44
CA GLY A 814 -22.30 -16.90 -14.61
C GLY A 814 -23.00 -17.72 -13.53
N VAL A 815 -22.21 -18.37 -12.68
CA VAL A 815 -22.73 -19.21 -11.58
C VAL A 815 -23.44 -18.31 -10.56
N GLY A 816 -24.63 -18.70 -10.10
CA GLY A 816 -25.41 -17.85 -9.19
C GLY A 816 -25.94 -16.54 -9.81
N GLY A 817 -25.76 -16.30 -11.11
CA GLY A 817 -26.19 -15.08 -11.79
C GLY A 817 -25.14 -13.97 -11.83
N THR A 818 -23.88 -14.30 -11.56
CA THR A 818 -22.70 -13.42 -11.70
C THR A 818 -22.42 -13.05 -13.16
N LYS A 819 -21.45 -12.16 -13.35
CA LYS A 819 -20.83 -11.92 -14.65
C LYS A 819 -19.98 -13.15 -15.04
N ALA A 820 -19.92 -13.46 -16.33
CA ALA A 820 -19.12 -14.57 -16.86
C ALA A 820 -18.58 -14.26 -18.26
N GLY A 821 -17.54 -14.95 -18.70
CA GLY A 821 -17.11 -14.98 -20.08
C GLY A 821 -18.06 -15.80 -20.96
N GLN A 822 -18.32 -15.35 -22.18
CA GLN A 822 -19.17 -16.05 -23.12
C GLN A 822 -18.56 -16.10 -24.53
N LEU A 823 -18.35 -17.31 -25.03
CA LEU A 823 -17.95 -17.59 -26.40
C LEU A 823 -19.12 -18.19 -27.16
N SER A 824 -19.60 -17.50 -28.20
CA SER A 824 -20.69 -17.96 -29.06
C SER A 824 -20.24 -18.13 -30.51
N VAL A 825 -20.58 -19.27 -31.09
CA VAL A 825 -20.39 -19.56 -32.51
C VAL A 825 -21.75 -19.72 -33.16
N THR A 826 -21.97 -19.06 -34.30
CA THR A 826 -23.23 -19.18 -35.03
C THR A 826 -23.02 -19.33 -36.53
N SER A 827 -24.02 -19.91 -37.21
CA SER A 827 -24.12 -19.98 -38.67
C SER A 827 -23.00 -20.75 -39.38
N VAL A 828 -22.34 -21.70 -38.71
CA VAL A 828 -21.39 -22.60 -39.36
C VAL A 828 -22.15 -23.66 -40.15
N THR A 829 -21.73 -23.94 -41.38
CA THR A 829 -22.32 -25.02 -42.19
C THR A 829 -21.33 -26.20 -42.23
N PRO A 830 -21.40 -27.14 -41.26
CA PRO A 830 -20.51 -28.29 -41.25
C PRO A 830 -20.89 -29.25 -42.39
N ASN A 831 -20.06 -29.30 -43.44
CA ASN A 831 -20.15 -30.35 -44.46
C ASN A 831 -19.48 -31.64 -43.91
N THR A 832 -18.58 -32.27 -44.68
CA THR A 832 -17.74 -33.40 -44.21
C THR A 832 -16.58 -32.96 -43.31
N GLY A 833 -16.67 -31.78 -42.69
CA GLY A 833 -15.65 -31.16 -41.84
C GLY A 833 -16.26 -30.66 -40.53
N GLY A 834 -15.47 -29.93 -39.74
CA GLY A 834 -15.89 -29.38 -38.45
C GLY A 834 -15.37 -27.97 -38.23
N TRP A 835 -15.58 -27.46 -37.03
CA TRP A 835 -15.14 -26.14 -36.59
C TRP A 835 -14.64 -26.21 -35.14
N PHE A 836 -13.81 -25.26 -34.75
CA PHE A 836 -13.33 -25.09 -33.39
C PHE A 836 -13.40 -23.64 -33.00
N ALA A 837 -13.62 -23.39 -31.72
CA ALA A 837 -13.54 -22.06 -31.13
C ALA A 837 -13.03 -22.18 -29.70
N GLY A 838 -12.35 -21.15 -29.25
CA GLY A 838 -11.93 -21.05 -27.87
C GLY A 838 -11.54 -19.62 -27.50
N VAL A 839 -11.28 -19.46 -26.22
CA VAL A 839 -10.55 -18.32 -25.65
C VAL A 839 -9.27 -18.87 -25.04
N PHE A 840 -8.22 -18.06 -25.07
CA PHE A 840 -7.01 -18.36 -24.33
C PHE A 840 -6.46 -17.12 -23.65
N PHE A 841 -5.73 -17.38 -22.59
CA PHE A 841 -5.07 -16.41 -21.74
C PHE A 841 -3.56 -16.64 -21.87
N GLU A 842 -2.84 -15.65 -22.39
CA GLU A 842 -1.38 -15.71 -22.57
C GLU A 842 -0.63 -15.23 -21.33
N ASN A 843 0.62 -15.67 -21.19
CA ASN A 843 1.55 -15.25 -20.13
C ASN A 843 1.06 -15.60 -18.71
N VAL A 844 0.40 -16.75 -18.57
CA VAL A 844 0.00 -17.28 -17.27
C VAL A 844 1.24 -17.85 -16.59
N ARG A 845 1.71 -17.19 -15.54
CA ARG A 845 2.82 -17.69 -14.73
C ARG A 845 2.31 -18.74 -13.75
N ALA A 846 2.97 -19.89 -13.72
CA ALA A 846 2.73 -20.94 -12.75
C ALA A 846 4.03 -21.74 -12.54
N ASP A 847 4.34 -22.10 -11.29
CA ASP A 847 5.40 -23.07 -11.04
C ASP A 847 4.84 -24.49 -11.20
N LEU A 848 5.17 -25.14 -12.32
CA LEU A 848 4.78 -26.52 -12.59
C LEU A 848 5.92 -27.52 -12.35
N THR A 849 7.04 -27.07 -11.76
CA THR A 849 8.21 -27.92 -11.51
C THR A 849 8.03 -28.85 -10.30
N GLY A 850 7.02 -28.57 -9.47
CA GLY A 850 6.63 -29.34 -8.29
C GLY A 850 5.72 -30.54 -8.56
N ASP A 851 4.99 -30.97 -7.52
CA ASP A 851 4.04 -32.08 -7.65
C ASP A 851 2.75 -31.63 -8.36
N LEU A 852 2.54 -32.12 -9.59
CA LEU A 852 1.36 -31.80 -10.39
C LEU A 852 0.02 -32.27 -9.77
N SER A 853 0.06 -33.10 -8.72
CA SER A 853 -1.15 -33.42 -7.95
C SER A 853 -1.62 -32.25 -7.08
N GLN A 854 -0.77 -31.25 -6.86
CA GLN A 854 -1.07 -30.05 -6.07
C GLN A 854 -1.36 -28.82 -6.94
N VAL A 855 -1.03 -28.86 -8.23
CA VAL A 855 -1.39 -27.81 -9.19
C VAL A 855 -2.79 -28.07 -9.73
N ILE A 856 -3.77 -27.22 -9.42
CA ILE A 856 -5.16 -27.38 -9.87
C ILE A 856 -5.44 -26.36 -10.96
N LEU A 857 -5.91 -26.85 -12.11
CA LEU A 857 -6.51 -26.01 -13.14
C LEU A 857 -8.02 -26.29 -13.15
N SER A 858 -8.85 -25.29 -12.91
CA SER A 858 -10.31 -25.45 -12.90
C SER A 858 -11.07 -24.28 -13.50
N ALA A 859 -12.31 -24.53 -13.95
CA ALA A 859 -13.24 -23.54 -14.47
C ALA A 859 -14.69 -24.06 -14.38
N ASP A 860 -15.65 -23.17 -14.12
CA ASP A 860 -17.07 -23.48 -14.24
C ASP A 860 -17.55 -23.20 -15.66
N ILE A 861 -17.82 -24.26 -16.43
CA ILE A 861 -18.16 -24.13 -17.85
C ILE A 861 -19.56 -24.68 -18.11
N ARG A 862 -20.39 -23.90 -18.81
CA ARG A 862 -21.68 -24.30 -19.36
C ARG A 862 -21.65 -24.30 -20.88
N GLY A 863 -21.87 -25.47 -21.45
CA GLY A 863 -22.06 -25.66 -22.87
C GLY A 863 -23.52 -25.68 -23.30
N THR A 864 -23.92 -24.85 -24.27
CA THR A 864 -25.26 -24.86 -24.89
C THR A 864 -25.19 -24.96 -26.41
N ALA A 865 -26.02 -25.80 -27.02
CA ALA A 865 -26.15 -25.89 -28.48
C ALA A 865 -27.18 -24.86 -28.98
N ASN A 866 -27.04 -24.43 -30.23
CA ASN A 866 -28.07 -23.60 -30.86
C ASN A 866 -29.40 -24.38 -30.96
N ALA A 867 -30.52 -23.69 -30.78
CA ALA A 867 -31.84 -24.31 -30.86
C ALA A 867 -32.19 -24.65 -32.32
N GLY A 868 -31.67 -25.77 -32.81
CA GLY A 868 -31.88 -26.33 -34.16
C GLY A 868 -32.30 -27.79 -34.14
N ALA A 869 -32.97 -28.26 -35.21
CA ALA A 869 -33.54 -29.60 -35.29
C ALA A 869 -32.47 -30.70 -35.36
N GLY A 870 -32.02 -31.19 -34.21
CA GLY A 870 -31.18 -32.39 -34.07
C GLY A 870 -29.73 -32.15 -33.60
N GLU A 871 -29.40 -30.95 -33.11
CA GLU A 871 -28.07 -30.67 -32.56
C GLU A 871 -27.93 -31.33 -31.17
N MET A 872 -26.82 -32.04 -30.95
CA MET A 872 -26.47 -32.59 -29.64
C MET A 872 -25.37 -31.73 -29.00
N LEU A 873 -25.39 -31.66 -27.68
CA LEU A 873 -24.28 -31.11 -26.91
C LEU A 873 -23.02 -31.96 -27.17
N GLY A 874 -21.90 -31.29 -27.42
CA GLY A 874 -20.61 -31.94 -27.64
C GLY A 874 -19.70 -31.86 -26.43
N THR A 875 -18.41 -32.14 -26.65
CA THR A 875 -17.38 -31.95 -25.64
C THR A 875 -16.81 -30.54 -25.73
N TYR A 876 -16.38 -30.03 -24.59
CA TYR A 876 -15.51 -28.87 -24.45
C TYR A 876 -14.35 -29.24 -23.52
N PHE A 877 -13.32 -28.41 -23.52
CA PHE A 877 -12.09 -28.66 -22.79
C PHE A 877 -11.59 -27.41 -22.06
N LEU A 878 -10.86 -27.67 -20.99
CA LEU A 878 -10.02 -26.72 -20.26
C LEU A 878 -8.60 -27.30 -20.29
N ARG A 879 -7.60 -26.51 -20.64
CA ARG A 879 -6.21 -26.98 -20.69
C ARG A 879 -5.21 -25.88 -20.41
N ILE A 880 -4.02 -26.29 -19.99
CA ILE A 880 -2.81 -25.46 -19.92
C ILE A 880 -1.85 -25.93 -21.02
N GLU A 881 -1.30 -24.99 -21.78
CA GLU A 881 -0.43 -25.20 -22.94
C GLU A 881 0.93 -24.57 -22.66
N ASP A 882 2.00 -25.28 -23.02
CA ASP A 882 3.36 -24.75 -23.05
C ASP A 882 3.68 -24.09 -24.41
N ASP A 883 4.84 -23.44 -24.55
CA ASP A 883 5.30 -22.84 -25.82
C ASP A 883 5.54 -23.88 -26.93
N SER A 884 5.63 -25.16 -26.58
CA SER A 884 5.85 -26.26 -27.52
C SER A 884 4.56 -26.75 -28.20
N LEU A 885 3.40 -26.14 -27.87
CA LEU A 885 2.06 -26.58 -28.29
C LEU A 885 1.72 -27.99 -27.78
N THR A 886 2.20 -28.34 -26.60
CA THR A 886 1.78 -29.52 -25.82
C THR A 886 0.89 -29.05 -24.68
N ALA A 887 -0.15 -29.81 -24.33
CA ALA A 887 -1.13 -29.39 -23.34
C ALA A 887 -1.52 -30.47 -22.34
N LEU A 888 -1.81 -30.06 -21.11
CA LEU A 888 -2.48 -30.88 -20.09
C LEU A 888 -3.97 -30.54 -20.11
N THR A 889 -4.81 -31.49 -20.53
CA THR A 889 -6.19 -31.24 -20.94
C THR A 889 -7.22 -31.99 -20.10
N PHE A 890 -8.25 -31.27 -19.66
CA PHE A 890 -9.50 -31.79 -19.10
C PHE A 890 -10.60 -31.70 -20.15
N THR A 891 -11.31 -32.80 -20.40
CA THR A 891 -12.41 -32.84 -21.38
C THR A 891 -13.71 -33.23 -20.71
N VAL A 892 -14.77 -32.46 -20.94
CA VAL A 892 -16.10 -32.72 -20.37
C VAL A 892 -17.15 -32.76 -21.47
N THR A 893 -18.12 -33.68 -21.35
CA THR A 893 -19.29 -33.72 -22.22
C THR A 893 -20.35 -32.77 -21.69
N ALA A 894 -20.73 -31.78 -22.48
CA ALA A 894 -21.72 -30.78 -22.10
C ALA A 894 -23.09 -31.42 -21.81
N ASN A 895 -23.69 -31.02 -20.69
CA ASN A 895 -25.04 -31.44 -20.29
C ASN A 895 -26.09 -30.31 -20.32
N GLY A 896 -25.69 -29.09 -20.67
CA GLY A 896 -26.57 -27.91 -20.77
C GLY A 896 -26.60 -27.05 -19.50
N SER A 897 -25.99 -27.53 -18.43
CA SER A 897 -25.79 -26.83 -17.15
C SER A 897 -24.32 -26.46 -16.97
N PHE A 898 -24.03 -25.62 -15.98
CA PHE A 898 -22.66 -25.42 -15.53
C PHE A 898 -22.11 -26.74 -14.98
N GLN A 899 -20.88 -27.04 -15.35
CA GLN A 899 -20.10 -28.15 -14.84
C GLN A 899 -18.75 -27.59 -14.46
N SER A 900 -18.32 -27.85 -13.24
CA SER A 900 -16.92 -27.62 -12.85
C SER A 900 -16.05 -28.57 -13.67
N VAL A 901 -15.05 -28.01 -14.34
CA VAL A 901 -14.15 -28.71 -15.25
C VAL A 901 -12.75 -28.40 -14.82
N GLY A 902 -11.93 -29.43 -14.67
CA GLY A 902 -10.59 -29.28 -14.14
C GLY A 902 -10.27 -30.29 -13.07
N GLY A 903 -9.20 -30.02 -12.34
CA GLY A 903 -8.67 -30.83 -11.25
C GLY A 903 -7.15 -30.72 -11.18
N PRO A 904 -6.51 -31.60 -10.39
CA PRO A 904 -5.06 -31.69 -10.35
C PRO A 904 -4.49 -31.95 -11.75
N LEU A 905 -3.44 -31.22 -12.14
CA LEU A 905 -2.78 -31.38 -13.44
C LEU A 905 -2.24 -32.81 -13.65
N SER A 906 -1.92 -33.54 -12.57
CA SER A 906 -1.56 -34.96 -12.63
C SER A 906 -2.66 -35.86 -13.19
N THR A 907 -3.92 -35.44 -13.13
CA THR A 907 -5.09 -36.16 -13.67
C THR A 907 -5.45 -35.71 -15.09
N ALA A 908 -4.85 -34.63 -15.57
CA ALA A 908 -5.07 -34.12 -16.91
C ALA A 908 -4.52 -35.09 -17.97
N THR A 909 -5.17 -35.12 -19.13
CA THR A 909 -4.67 -35.92 -20.25
C THR A 909 -3.66 -35.10 -21.05
N LEU A 910 -2.46 -35.63 -21.24
CA LEU A 910 -1.46 -35.04 -22.14
C LEU A 910 -1.96 -35.09 -23.60
N GLU A 911 -2.16 -33.92 -24.21
CA GLU A 911 -2.60 -33.72 -25.60
C GLU A 911 -1.51 -33.01 -26.39
N VAL A 912 -1.23 -33.49 -27.61
CA VAL A 912 -0.34 -32.80 -28.56
C VAL A 912 -1.20 -31.99 -29.53
N ILE A 913 -1.08 -30.67 -29.48
CA ILE A 913 -1.81 -29.77 -30.38
C ILE A 913 -1.18 -29.87 -31.78
N PRO A 914 -1.96 -29.81 -32.88
CA PRO A 914 -1.40 -29.91 -34.23
C PRO A 914 -0.27 -28.90 -34.49
N GLY A 915 0.96 -29.39 -34.58
CA GLY A 915 2.16 -28.57 -34.79
C GLY A 915 3.16 -28.62 -33.63
N GLY A 916 2.73 -29.10 -32.45
CA GLY A 916 3.58 -29.25 -31.27
C GLY A 916 4.40 -30.52 -31.22
N ASP A 917 5.25 -30.62 -30.21
CA ASP A 917 5.96 -31.85 -29.88
C ASP A 917 5.19 -32.71 -28.87
N ALA A 918 5.83 -33.73 -28.29
CA ALA A 918 5.15 -34.67 -27.39
C ALA A 918 5.64 -34.57 -25.94
N ILE A 919 6.25 -33.43 -25.60
CA ILE A 919 6.86 -33.14 -24.31
C ILE A 919 6.19 -31.89 -23.77
N PHE A 920 5.64 -31.98 -22.56
CA PHE A 920 5.19 -30.80 -21.85
C PHE A 920 6.38 -30.23 -21.06
N GLU A 921 6.75 -28.98 -21.32
CA GLU A 921 7.84 -28.28 -20.62
C GLU A 921 7.30 -27.66 -19.32
N PHE A 922 7.77 -28.15 -18.16
CA PHE A 922 7.29 -27.76 -16.82
C PHE A 922 8.07 -26.58 -16.21
N ASP A 923 9.15 -26.16 -16.85
CA ASP A 923 10.10 -25.14 -16.37
C ASP A 923 10.03 -23.83 -17.19
N GLN A 924 8.91 -23.60 -17.88
CA GLN A 924 8.70 -22.38 -18.63
C GLN A 924 8.23 -21.23 -17.74
N ALA A 925 8.58 -20.01 -18.11
CA ALA A 925 8.19 -18.81 -17.38
C ALA A 925 6.69 -18.51 -17.52
N ASP A 926 6.11 -18.84 -18.67
CA ASP A 926 4.78 -18.42 -19.09
C ASP A 926 4.06 -19.60 -19.77
N TYR A 927 2.79 -19.80 -19.44
CA TYR A 927 1.89 -20.80 -20.02
C TYR A 927 0.66 -20.13 -20.66
N ASN A 928 -0.08 -20.88 -21.47
CA ASN A 928 -1.39 -20.45 -21.97
C ASN A 928 -2.51 -21.30 -21.34
N ILE A 929 -3.53 -20.66 -20.76
CA ILE A 929 -4.77 -21.38 -20.39
C ILE A 929 -5.77 -21.25 -21.52
N THR A 930 -6.34 -22.36 -21.97
CA THR A 930 -7.31 -22.39 -23.07
C THR A 930 -8.61 -23.06 -22.65
N ILE A 931 -9.73 -22.39 -22.94
CA ILE A 931 -11.08 -22.96 -22.89
C ILE A 931 -11.62 -23.03 -24.31
N GLY A 932 -11.98 -24.23 -24.77
CA GLY A 932 -12.40 -24.41 -26.15
C GLY A 932 -13.33 -25.58 -26.39
N PHE A 933 -13.89 -25.62 -27.60
CA PHE A 933 -14.75 -26.71 -28.04
C PHE A 933 -14.69 -26.92 -29.55
N VAL A 934 -14.96 -28.16 -29.95
CA VAL A 934 -14.91 -28.61 -31.34
C VAL A 934 -16.31 -29.07 -31.78
N GLY A 935 -16.86 -28.40 -32.78
CA GLY A 935 -18.14 -28.71 -33.40
C GLY A 935 -18.03 -29.50 -34.71
N THR A 936 -19.00 -30.38 -34.93
CA THR A 936 -19.21 -31.12 -36.18
C THR A 936 -20.66 -31.02 -36.62
N SER A 937 -21.03 -31.70 -37.71
CA SER A 937 -22.45 -31.81 -38.12
C SER A 937 -23.33 -32.56 -37.12
N THR A 938 -22.75 -33.23 -36.11
CA THR A 938 -23.49 -34.04 -35.13
C THR A 938 -23.46 -33.48 -33.71
N ASN A 939 -22.40 -32.76 -33.32
CA ASN A 939 -22.23 -32.14 -32.01
C ASN A 939 -21.97 -30.64 -32.16
N TRP A 940 -22.65 -29.80 -31.38
CA TRP A 940 -22.71 -28.33 -31.56
C TRP A 940 -23.27 -27.86 -32.91
N GLY A 941 -23.50 -28.75 -33.88
CA GLY A 941 -24.22 -28.47 -35.12
C GLY A 941 -23.74 -27.21 -35.85
N THR A 942 -24.67 -26.29 -36.07
CA THR A 942 -24.43 -25.01 -36.76
C THR A 942 -23.86 -23.92 -35.85
N GLY A 943 -23.71 -24.21 -34.56
CA GLY A 943 -23.06 -23.35 -33.59
C GLY A 943 -23.42 -23.71 -32.14
N GLY A 944 -22.61 -23.23 -31.21
CA GLY A 944 -22.84 -23.41 -29.78
C GLY A 944 -22.29 -22.24 -28.98
N THR A 945 -22.66 -22.20 -27.71
CA THR A 945 -22.18 -21.19 -26.76
C THR A 945 -21.53 -21.89 -25.58
N LEU A 946 -20.29 -21.53 -25.28
CA LEU A 946 -19.67 -21.75 -23.98
C LEU A 946 -19.87 -20.50 -23.14
N THR A 947 -20.39 -20.69 -21.94
CA THR A 947 -20.29 -19.70 -20.86
C THR A 947 -19.28 -20.26 -19.87
N PHE A 948 -18.32 -19.46 -19.43
CA PHE A 948 -17.31 -19.88 -18.47
C PHE A 948 -17.15 -18.82 -17.39
N ASP A 949 -16.93 -19.28 -16.18
CA ASP A 949 -16.78 -18.48 -14.97
C ASP A 949 -15.70 -19.13 -14.11
N ASN A 950 -15.17 -18.39 -13.13
CA ASN A 950 -14.31 -18.96 -12.09
C ASN A 950 -13.09 -19.74 -12.65
N VAL A 951 -12.29 -19.13 -13.54
CA VAL A 951 -11.11 -19.81 -14.11
C VAL A 951 -9.92 -19.65 -13.16
N PHE A 952 -9.41 -20.76 -12.66
CA PHE A 952 -8.35 -20.80 -11.66
C PHE A 952 -7.19 -21.70 -12.10
N LEU A 953 -5.96 -21.23 -11.88
CA LEU A 953 -4.77 -22.07 -11.86
C LEU A 953 -4.03 -21.82 -10.54
N THR A 954 -3.88 -22.87 -9.73
CA THR A 954 -3.23 -22.80 -8.42
C THR A 954 -1.82 -23.39 -8.52
N GLY A 955 -0.79 -22.62 -8.17
CA GLY A 955 0.59 -23.09 -8.08
C GLY A 955 1.06 -23.36 -6.65
N VAL A 956 0.19 -23.18 -5.65
CA VAL A 956 0.50 -23.31 -4.23
C VAL A 956 -0.70 -23.94 -3.53
N SER A 957 -0.53 -25.16 -3.02
CA SER A 957 -1.50 -25.77 -2.10
C SER A 957 -1.40 -25.05 -0.74
N LEU A 958 -2.43 -25.11 0.10
CA LEU A 958 -2.29 -24.72 1.51
C LEU A 958 -1.09 -25.46 2.13
N ASP A 959 -0.80 -26.70 1.69
CA ASP A 959 0.39 -27.47 2.06
C ASP A 959 1.75 -26.77 1.91
N ASP A 960 1.86 -25.83 0.97
CA ASP A 960 3.11 -25.11 0.70
C ASP A 960 3.29 -23.90 1.64
N ALA A 961 2.32 -23.65 2.53
CA ALA A 961 2.38 -22.60 3.53
C ALA A 961 3.35 -22.99 4.66
N ASP A 962 4.27 -22.09 4.96
CA ASP A 962 5.13 -22.21 6.13
C ASP A 962 4.40 -21.75 7.41
N ALA A 963 3.38 -20.91 7.26
CA ALA A 963 2.56 -20.38 8.35
C ALA A 963 1.14 -20.06 7.88
N TYR A 964 0.19 -20.08 8.82
CA TYR A 964 -1.17 -19.63 8.60
C TYR A 964 -1.54 -18.53 9.58
N THR A 965 -2.45 -17.66 9.15
CA THR A 965 -3.19 -16.78 10.06
C THR A 965 -4.68 -16.99 9.91
N VAL A 966 -5.41 -16.90 11.02
CA VAL A 966 -6.87 -16.82 11.01
C VAL A 966 -7.25 -15.40 11.37
N THR A 967 -8.04 -14.74 10.55
CA THR A 967 -8.43 -13.33 10.73
C THR A 967 -9.95 -13.19 10.76
N VAL A 968 -10.45 -12.43 11.73
CA VAL A 968 -11.84 -11.97 11.79
C VAL A 968 -11.86 -10.44 11.75
N THR A 969 -12.45 -9.88 10.70
CA THR A 969 -12.42 -8.43 10.43
C THR A 969 -13.80 -7.87 10.09
N PHE A 970 -13.94 -6.55 10.27
CA PHE A 970 -15.03 -5.81 9.62
C PHE A 970 -14.86 -5.89 8.09
N ASP A 971 -15.97 -6.00 7.37
CA ASP A 971 -16.01 -5.95 5.90
C ASP A 971 -16.80 -4.70 5.47
N ASP A 972 -16.28 -3.98 4.47
CA ASP A 972 -16.79 -2.70 3.93
C ASP A 972 -17.20 -1.69 5.03
N GLU A 973 -16.20 -1.20 5.76
CA GLU A 973 -16.32 -0.70 7.13
C GLU A 973 -17.06 0.63 7.22
N ILE A 974 -16.83 1.54 6.28
CA ILE A 974 -17.37 2.90 6.38
C ILE A 974 -18.83 2.99 5.95
N ALA A 975 -19.20 2.33 4.86
CA ALA A 975 -20.58 2.41 4.36
C ALA A 975 -21.57 1.77 5.33
N THR A 976 -21.10 0.76 6.06
CA THR A 976 -22.00 -0.19 6.74
C THR A 976 -21.94 -0.09 8.26
N TRP A 977 -20.74 0.09 8.84
CA TRP A 977 -20.57 0.16 10.29
C TRP A 977 -20.60 1.59 10.82
N GLY A 978 -20.24 2.57 10.00
CA GLY A 978 -20.27 4.00 10.35
C GLY A 978 -19.08 4.42 11.21
N THR A 979 -19.29 5.38 12.12
CA THR A 979 -18.20 5.96 12.94
C THR A 979 -17.89 5.16 14.21
N ASN A 980 -18.63 4.08 14.46
CA ASN A 980 -18.40 3.16 15.58
C ASN A 980 -18.69 1.74 15.12
N GLY A 981 -17.78 0.82 15.39
CA GLY A 981 -17.91 -0.60 15.08
C GLY A 981 -17.75 -1.44 16.34
N THR A 982 -18.46 -2.56 16.41
CA THR A 982 -18.17 -3.59 17.42
C THR A 982 -18.33 -4.94 16.78
N LEU A 983 -17.31 -5.78 16.89
CA LEU A 983 -17.36 -7.18 16.51
C LEU A 983 -17.04 -8.02 17.75
N THR A 984 -17.87 -9.01 18.02
CA THR A 984 -17.69 -9.97 19.11
C THR A 984 -17.61 -11.35 18.51
N VAL A 985 -16.55 -12.09 18.82
CA VAL A 985 -16.20 -13.39 18.26
C VAL A 985 -16.17 -14.40 19.41
N ASP A 986 -16.82 -15.54 19.21
CA ASP A 986 -16.84 -16.67 20.14
C ASP A 986 -16.69 -17.98 19.35
N ASN A 987 -16.32 -19.07 20.02
CA ASN A 987 -16.17 -20.42 19.45
C ASN A 987 -15.36 -20.44 18.13
N LEU A 988 -14.17 -19.82 18.12
CA LEU A 988 -13.33 -19.80 16.91
C LEU A 988 -12.54 -21.11 16.82
N PHE A 989 -12.70 -21.81 15.70
CA PHE A 989 -12.13 -23.13 15.49
C PHE A 989 -11.51 -23.26 14.10
N LEU A 990 -10.26 -23.72 14.04
CA LEU A 990 -9.59 -24.21 12.83
C LEU A 990 -9.00 -25.59 13.13
N GLY A 991 -9.55 -26.63 12.51
CA GLY A 991 -9.08 -28.00 12.75
C GLY A 991 -9.62 -29.01 11.75
N VAL A 992 -9.11 -30.23 11.85
CA VAL A 992 -9.59 -31.37 11.06
C VAL A 992 -10.95 -31.81 11.58
N VAL A 993 -11.91 -32.03 10.68
CA VAL A 993 -13.19 -32.64 11.01
C VAL A 993 -12.93 -34.07 11.44
N ALA A 994 -13.24 -34.41 12.69
CA ALA A 994 -13.08 -35.78 13.14
C ALA A 994 -14.02 -36.68 12.34
N LEU A 995 -13.47 -37.62 11.56
CA LEU A 995 -14.26 -38.62 10.84
C LEU A 995 -15.20 -39.32 11.84
N GLY A 996 -16.52 -39.29 11.57
CA GLY A 996 -17.56 -39.78 12.48
C GLY A 996 -18.14 -38.74 13.44
N ASP A 997 -17.65 -37.50 13.49
CA ASP A 997 -18.32 -36.40 14.18
C ASP A 997 -19.53 -35.96 13.36
N MET A 998 -20.71 -36.37 13.82
CA MET A 998 -21.97 -36.23 13.10
C MET A 998 -22.82 -35.10 13.64
N ASN A 999 -22.45 -34.50 14.76
CA ASN A 999 -23.11 -33.30 15.29
C ASN A 999 -22.25 -32.02 15.08
N CYS A 1000 -21.03 -32.17 14.58
CA CYS A 1000 -20.01 -31.15 14.32
C CYS A 1000 -19.67 -30.30 15.54
N ASP A 1001 -19.61 -30.92 16.71
CA ASP A 1001 -19.13 -30.28 17.93
C ASP A 1001 -17.61 -30.45 18.13
N ALA A 1002 -16.92 -30.93 17.10
CA ALA A 1002 -15.49 -31.22 17.05
C ALA A 1002 -15.05 -32.38 17.96
N ALA A 1003 -15.98 -33.15 18.52
CA ALA A 1003 -15.69 -34.31 19.34
C ALA A 1003 -16.39 -35.56 18.80
N LEU A 1004 -15.62 -36.56 18.39
CA LEU A 1004 -16.17 -37.88 18.13
C LEU A 1004 -16.51 -38.58 19.46
N ASP A 1005 -17.78 -38.55 19.87
CA ASP A 1005 -18.26 -39.18 21.08
C ASP A 1005 -19.70 -39.77 21.00
N TYR A 1006 -20.30 -40.08 22.14
CA TYR A 1006 -21.61 -40.74 22.18
C TYR A 1006 -22.76 -39.87 21.66
N ASP A 1007 -22.59 -38.55 21.63
CA ASP A 1007 -23.61 -37.62 21.17
C ASP A 1007 -23.74 -37.65 19.63
N ASP A 1008 -22.70 -38.11 18.90
CA ASP A 1008 -22.74 -38.37 17.46
C ASP A 1008 -23.63 -39.53 17.05
N VAL A 1009 -23.86 -40.50 17.94
CA VAL A 1009 -24.61 -41.71 17.61
C VAL A 1009 -26.02 -41.36 17.14
N SER A 1010 -26.66 -40.39 17.79
CA SER A 1010 -28.04 -39.98 17.43
C SER A 1010 -28.07 -39.25 16.09
N ALA A 1011 -27.06 -38.41 15.84
CA ALA A 1011 -26.90 -37.65 14.62
C ALA A 1011 -26.56 -38.58 13.43
N PHE A 1012 -25.65 -39.53 13.61
CA PHE A 1012 -25.32 -40.58 12.66
C PHE A 1012 -26.54 -41.42 12.26
N VAL A 1013 -27.33 -41.87 13.25
CA VAL A 1013 -28.57 -42.61 12.98
C VAL A 1013 -29.55 -41.75 12.19
N LEU A 1014 -29.69 -40.47 12.53
CA LEU A 1014 -30.57 -39.56 11.81
C LEU A 1014 -30.12 -39.39 10.36
N ALA A 1015 -28.82 -39.23 10.10
CA ALA A 1015 -28.24 -39.18 8.75
C ALA A 1015 -28.59 -40.43 7.93
N LEU A 1016 -28.53 -41.62 8.54
CA LEU A 1016 -28.86 -42.89 7.87
C LEU A 1016 -30.35 -43.06 7.56
N VAL A 1017 -31.25 -42.66 8.47
CA VAL A 1017 -32.70 -42.91 8.31
C VAL A 1017 -33.47 -41.77 7.64
N ASP A 1018 -33.02 -40.53 7.81
CA ASP A 1018 -33.64 -39.33 7.25
C ASP A 1018 -32.58 -38.27 6.94
N PRO A 1019 -31.82 -38.42 5.83
CA PRO A 1019 -30.80 -37.45 5.43
C PRO A 1019 -31.31 -36.01 5.34
N ALA A 1020 -32.56 -35.81 4.92
CA ALA A 1020 -33.18 -34.49 4.85
C ALA A 1020 -33.49 -33.95 6.26
N GLY A 1021 -33.92 -34.81 7.18
CA GLY A 1021 -34.08 -34.49 8.60
C GLY A 1021 -32.74 -34.17 9.28
N TYR A 1022 -31.67 -34.89 8.93
CA TYR A 1022 -30.31 -34.61 9.39
C TYR A 1022 -29.84 -33.22 8.97
N ALA A 1023 -29.87 -32.92 7.67
CA ALA A 1023 -29.47 -31.60 7.14
C ALA A 1023 -30.31 -30.44 7.72
N ALA A 1024 -31.56 -30.70 8.13
CA ALA A 1024 -32.41 -29.72 8.79
C ALA A 1024 -32.12 -29.57 10.30
N THR A 1025 -31.58 -30.61 10.95
CA THR A 1025 -31.31 -30.64 12.39
C THR A 1025 -29.89 -30.18 12.72
N TYR A 1026 -28.93 -30.52 11.86
CA TYR A 1026 -27.51 -30.15 11.94
C TYR A 1026 -27.13 -29.33 10.69
N PRO A 1027 -27.69 -28.12 10.52
CA PRO A 1027 -27.37 -27.28 9.38
C PRO A 1027 -25.88 -26.90 9.42
N GLY A 1028 -25.15 -27.22 8.36
CA GLY A 1028 -23.70 -26.97 8.26
C GLY A 1028 -22.82 -28.20 8.53
N CYS A 1029 -23.38 -29.30 9.05
CA CYS A 1029 -22.65 -30.57 9.10
C CYS A 1029 -22.67 -31.26 7.75
N ASP A 1030 -21.48 -31.62 7.23
CA ASP A 1030 -21.41 -32.52 6.09
C ASP A 1030 -21.85 -33.93 6.54
N ILE A 1031 -22.89 -34.44 5.89
CA ILE A 1031 -23.36 -35.81 6.11
C ILE A 1031 -22.24 -36.82 5.84
N ASN A 1032 -21.29 -36.49 4.95
CA ASN A 1032 -20.16 -37.34 4.59
C ASN A 1032 -19.17 -37.55 5.74
N ASN A 1033 -19.26 -36.80 6.85
CA ASN A 1033 -18.56 -37.17 8.09
C ASN A 1033 -18.95 -38.59 8.55
N GLY A 1034 -20.12 -39.07 8.15
CA GLY A 1034 -20.63 -40.40 8.41
C GLY A 1034 -20.19 -41.45 7.39
N ASP A 1035 -19.55 -41.08 6.28
CA ASP A 1035 -18.97 -42.01 5.31
C ASP A 1035 -17.58 -42.46 5.79
N VAL A 1036 -17.56 -43.05 6.98
CA VAL A 1036 -16.35 -43.44 7.71
C VAL A 1036 -15.58 -44.59 7.04
N ASN A 1037 -16.12 -45.17 5.96
CA ASN A 1037 -15.46 -46.18 5.13
C ASN A 1037 -14.95 -45.64 3.78
N GLU A 1038 -15.22 -44.37 3.48
CA GLU A 1038 -14.78 -43.62 2.30
C GLU A 1038 -15.25 -44.23 0.95
N ASP A 1039 -16.44 -44.84 0.90
CA ASP A 1039 -17.00 -45.39 -0.36
C ASP A 1039 -17.87 -44.39 -1.15
N GLY A 1040 -18.03 -43.17 -0.64
CA GLY A 1040 -18.82 -42.09 -1.18
C GLY A 1040 -20.30 -42.13 -0.75
N PHE A 1041 -20.69 -43.02 0.18
CA PHE A 1041 -22.09 -43.19 0.58
C PHE A 1041 -22.25 -43.43 2.09
N VAL A 1042 -22.85 -42.48 2.78
CA VAL A 1042 -23.29 -42.63 4.18
C VAL A 1042 -24.45 -43.64 4.27
N ASN A 1043 -24.16 -44.88 4.63
CA ASN A 1043 -25.10 -45.99 4.59
C ASN A 1043 -24.83 -47.04 5.70
N GLY A 1044 -25.49 -48.20 5.61
CA GLY A 1044 -25.35 -49.24 6.63
C GLY A 1044 -23.95 -49.87 6.71
N LEU A 1045 -23.10 -49.66 5.72
CA LEU A 1045 -21.71 -50.11 5.69
C LEU A 1045 -20.82 -49.29 6.63
N ASP A 1046 -21.22 -48.06 6.94
CA ASP A 1046 -20.48 -47.14 7.83
C ASP A 1046 -20.66 -47.45 9.31
N ILE A 1047 -21.70 -48.22 9.67
CA ILE A 1047 -22.03 -48.48 11.08
C ILE A 1047 -20.89 -49.17 11.83
N GLU A 1048 -20.24 -50.16 11.21
CA GLU A 1048 -19.14 -50.90 11.84
C GLU A 1048 -17.90 -50.00 12.02
N PRO A 1049 -17.36 -49.34 10.98
CA PRO A 1049 -16.23 -48.43 11.14
C PRO A 1049 -16.54 -47.20 12.02
N PHE A 1050 -17.78 -46.70 12.05
CA PHE A 1050 -18.17 -45.60 12.94
C PHE A 1050 -18.04 -46.01 14.42
N VAL A 1051 -18.45 -47.24 14.75
CA VAL A 1051 -18.30 -47.80 16.10
C VAL A 1051 -16.83 -48.08 16.43
N GLU A 1052 -16.01 -48.48 15.46
CA GLU A 1052 -14.56 -48.64 15.65
C GLU A 1052 -13.91 -47.30 16.00
N LEU A 1053 -14.21 -46.23 15.25
CA LEU A 1053 -13.75 -44.87 15.53
C LEU A 1053 -14.20 -44.41 16.92
N LEU A 1054 -15.49 -44.56 17.25
CA LEU A 1054 -16.08 -44.15 18.54
C LEU A 1054 -15.47 -44.89 19.74
N THR A 1055 -15.01 -46.13 19.55
CA THR A 1055 -14.45 -46.96 20.63
C THR A 1055 -12.92 -47.04 20.63
N GLY A 1056 -12.26 -46.42 19.65
CA GLY A 1056 -10.82 -46.45 19.44
C GLY A 1056 -10.25 -47.85 19.19
N GLN A 1057 -10.98 -48.69 18.43
CA GLN A 1057 -10.63 -50.11 18.18
C GLN A 1057 -9.87 -50.36 16.89
#